data_AF-A0A6A4WKS6-F1
#
_entry.id   AF-A0A6A4WKS6-F1
#
_cell.length_a   1.000
_cell.length_b   1.000
_cell.length_c   1.000
_cell.angle_alpha   90.00
_cell.angle_beta   90.00
_cell.angle_gamma   90.00
#
_symmetry.space_group_name_H-M   'P 1'
#
loop_
_entity.id
_entity.type
_entity.pdbx_description
1 polymer ?
#
loop_
_entity_poly.entity_id
_entity_poly.type
_entity_poly.pdbx_seq_one_letter_code
_entity_poly.pdbx_strand_id
1 'polypeptide(L)'
;MAPRRSPGLGAPLPPAGQAVPPGGAAAGPADRASAGAPAGPGRGAAGGARNERPGGGRGAGETEDVYDLVISAVRARLPGLDITEDDIDRAHRLPGTNNKIIVRFVRSGPGSVRDQLMARRLELRGHNDLFINESLTAQKNVIYRSLLEAKKTKQIYTVYTRFHPLTGLCALSAAAAAAAARPAVFLAAGAVAGWTGAARSLLLRRRWCSLALLLVADRRSVVSRTLHTNFPNLDMSRGRAVPPALPLLLLLLAAGRLGAQQVARREIVIGTRLGRLQGRLEYAETFNSGGGSRYYYAFRGIPYARPPIGDLRWAEPRPAESWSGTLDARSFRDFCPQYDVNTDTVEGQEDCLYLNVFTPFLPGQLSASGGGGAPGGGLLPVLVVVHGGDFVRGAASLLGPQRLMREDVVLVTLNYRLGVLGFMSSGYPELAGNYGLLDVIQALSWVRDAARDFAGDPSRVTLVGHGAGAAMAHILMLSPRAKGLFQRVVLQSGSSLCPWAVEPEPYDAAALLSDDLDCGRGDRDCLLSRSAQQLVSAAQRRMRFVSFAGHMRPVVDAALRSAPVLPAEPRSLLEARDFTQLPLMAGLVRDEALQTVLYQYLEAERPTDGYYMEHSVIDWTLEQLFSYNFSHQSALVTAVKRLYLTDLDYSRPAEVIPRLTELLTDAWYTTCHDLTVRLHAAAGPVYSYLMAHRVPGGPSRVRPLAQRLRSRGLDSALLDSGVSHGDDLLYLFRSPISFGQHSASDNLMSEVLTTYWANFARTGAPTVAGVDPSGRPAWTVSSSEQVAYYNLSVSPLPMLPGYRAREAAFWLDSLPLVEEEAGRSYAFQVATWTLLALCLLLAVALAAAVAVCIARGRKDGYDSDDVISKVMRSVRSSTTG
;
A
#
# COMPACT_ATOMS: atom_id res chain seq x y z
N MET A 1 26.40 -41.22 -7.77
CA MET A 1 27.12 -41.99 -6.74
C MET A 1 26.29 -41.98 -5.45
N ALA A 2 26.51 -42.92 -4.52
CA ALA A 2 25.65 -43.07 -3.34
C ALA A 2 25.83 -41.94 -2.30
N PRO A 3 24.76 -41.51 -1.59
CA PRO A 3 24.85 -40.49 -0.56
C PRO A 3 25.48 -41.02 0.74
N ARG A 4 26.22 -40.18 1.46
CA ARG A 4 26.69 -40.47 2.82
C ARG A 4 25.62 -40.07 3.86
N ARG A 5 25.53 -40.86 4.93
CA ARG A 5 24.59 -40.66 6.05
C ARG A 5 25.02 -39.51 6.95
N SER A 6 24.07 -38.71 7.41
CA SER A 6 24.23 -37.85 8.59
C SER A 6 24.31 -38.70 9.87
N PRO A 7 25.14 -38.34 10.87
CA PRO A 7 24.95 -38.80 12.24
C PRO A 7 23.76 -38.05 12.86
N GLY A 8 23.08 -38.63 13.84
CA GLY A 8 21.92 -38.01 14.48
C GLY A 8 21.72 -38.41 15.94
N LEU A 9 20.78 -37.69 16.58
CA LEU A 9 20.19 -37.93 17.90
C LEU A 9 21.10 -37.74 19.13
N GLY A 10 20.92 -36.59 19.79
CA GLY A 10 20.88 -36.52 21.25
C GLY A 10 19.42 -36.70 21.72
N ALA A 11 19.20 -37.45 22.80
CA ALA A 11 17.87 -37.87 23.28
C ALA A 11 17.35 -36.99 24.45
N PRO A 12 16.03 -36.99 24.76
CA PRO A 12 15.42 -36.02 25.68
C PRO A 12 15.54 -36.39 27.17
N LEU A 13 15.34 -35.39 28.04
CA LEU A 13 15.20 -35.55 29.49
C LEU A 13 13.79 -36.04 29.89
N PRO A 14 13.64 -36.84 30.95
CA PRO A 14 12.37 -37.44 31.35
C PRO A 14 11.49 -36.53 32.23
N PRO A 15 10.16 -36.75 32.27
CA PRO A 15 9.25 -36.06 33.19
C PRO A 15 9.21 -36.75 34.58
N ALA A 16 8.81 -36.00 35.60
CA ALA A 16 8.45 -36.51 36.92
C ALA A 16 7.26 -35.73 37.49
N GLY A 17 6.42 -36.36 38.32
CA GLY A 17 5.27 -35.67 38.93
C GLY A 17 4.51 -36.44 40.01
N GLN A 18 3.69 -35.68 40.74
CA GLN A 18 2.64 -36.05 41.71
C GLN A 18 3.05 -36.53 43.13
N ALA A 19 2.57 -35.76 44.14
CA ALA A 19 1.92 -36.20 45.40
C ALA A 19 2.76 -36.91 46.52
N VAL A 20 2.42 -36.91 47.84
CA VAL A 20 1.63 -36.10 48.84
C VAL A 20 1.74 -36.87 50.23
N PRO A 21 1.29 -36.46 51.45
CA PRO A 21 0.73 -35.19 51.97
C PRO A 21 1.56 -34.36 53.04
N PRO A 22 1.44 -34.44 54.41
CA PRO A 22 1.29 -33.18 55.21
C PRO A 22 2.00 -33.03 56.60
N GLY A 23 1.99 -31.78 57.12
CA GLY A 23 2.06 -31.43 58.57
C GLY A 23 3.23 -30.50 58.97
N GLY A 24 3.08 -29.49 59.85
CA GLY A 24 1.87 -28.89 60.46
C GLY A 24 2.20 -27.93 61.64
N ALA A 25 1.40 -26.86 61.85
CA ALA A 25 1.45 -25.88 62.97
C ALA A 25 2.72 -24.96 63.05
N ALA A 26 2.72 -23.76 63.67
CA ALA A 26 1.65 -22.89 64.20
C ALA A 26 2.10 -21.40 64.38
N ALA A 27 1.13 -20.49 64.57
CA ALA A 27 1.17 -19.18 65.25
C ALA A 27 2.02 -17.98 64.73
N GLY A 28 1.53 -16.75 64.99
CA GLY A 28 2.25 -15.46 64.94
C GLY A 28 2.40 -14.86 66.36
N PRO A 29 2.30 -13.53 66.62
CA PRO A 29 2.05 -12.39 65.70
C PRO A 29 2.80 -11.05 66.02
N ALA A 30 2.45 -9.97 65.27
CA ALA A 30 2.26 -8.56 65.70
C ALA A 30 3.41 -7.48 65.79
N ASP A 31 3.04 -6.29 65.26
CA ASP A 31 3.11 -4.91 65.83
C ASP A 31 4.22 -3.84 65.51
N ARG A 32 3.72 -2.63 65.17
CA ARG A 32 4.28 -1.22 65.27
C ARG A 32 5.36 -0.75 64.27
N ALA A 33 5.38 0.44 63.64
CA ALA A 33 4.89 1.86 63.85
C ALA A 33 5.99 2.83 64.39
N SER A 34 6.05 4.16 64.14
CA SER A 34 5.47 5.11 63.13
C SER A 34 6.07 6.55 63.31
N ALA A 35 5.72 7.53 62.44
CA ALA A 35 6.00 9.01 62.51
C ALA A 35 7.47 9.49 62.33
N GLY A 36 7.82 10.76 62.04
CA GLY A 36 7.05 12.01 61.77
C GLY A 36 7.95 13.24 61.41
N ALA A 37 7.39 14.42 61.11
CA ALA A 37 8.08 15.70 60.76
C ALA A 37 7.51 16.92 61.54
N PRO A 38 8.16 18.13 61.58
CA PRO A 38 7.57 19.33 60.92
C PRO A 38 8.52 20.54 60.56
N ALA A 39 7.94 21.71 60.22
CA ALA A 39 8.41 22.83 59.37
C ALA A 39 8.84 24.20 60.00
N GLY A 40 9.52 25.06 59.19
CA GLY A 40 9.41 26.56 59.11
C GLY A 40 9.99 27.48 60.23
N PRO A 41 9.82 28.84 60.20
CA PRO A 41 9.67 29.80 59.06
C PRO A 41 10.25 31.27 59.23
N GLY A 42 10.46 32.04 58.14
CA GLY A 42 10.01 33.46 57.93
C GLY A 42 10.76 34.76 58.42
N ARG A 43 11.00 35.72 57.47
CA ARG A 43 11.17 37.23 57.61
C ARG A 43 12.47 37.75 58.30
N GLY A 44 12.89 39.04 58.31
CA GLY A 44 12.49 40.34 57.66
C GLY A 44 12.58 41.56 58.63
N ALA A 45 12.84 42.86 58.30
CA ALA A 45 13.21 43.62 57.09
C ALA A 45 13.58 45.13 57.40
N ALA A 46 14.01 45.96 56.41
CA ALA A 46 14.32 47.44 56.44
C ALA A 46 15.61 47.91 57.20
N GLY A 47 16.23 49.09 56.95
CA GLY A 47 16.03 50.13 55.90
C GLY A 47 16.95 51.39 56.05
N GLY A 48 17.12 52.18 54.97
CA GLY A 48 17.90 53.45 54.91
C GLY A 48 18.89 53.47 53.71
N ALA A 49 18.86 54.33 52.68
CA ALA A 49 18.63 55.78 52.49
C ALA A 49 19.90 56.65 52.66
N ARG A 50 20.29 57.58 51.76
CA ARG A 50 19.89 57.88 50.36
C ARG A 50 20.83 58.96 49.75
N ASN A 51 21.37 58.80 48.53
CA ASN A 51 21.48 59.85 47.47
C ASN A 51 22.31 59.46 46.22
N GLU A 52 22.12 60.24 45.14
CA GLU A 52 22.91 60.33 43.88
C GLU A 52 23.24 59.00 43.15
N ARG A 53 22.44 58.53 42.18
CA ARG A 53 22.01 59.23 40.94
C ARG A 53 20.63 58.74 40.44
N PRO A 54 19.85 59.57 39.72
CA PRO A 54 18.54 59.18 39.17
C PRO A 54 18.64 58.53 37.77
N GLY A 55 17.54 57.93 37.30
CA GLY A 55 17.41 57.45 35.91
C GLY A 55 17.35 55.93 35.73
N GLY A 56 16.65 55.21 36.62
CA GLY A 56 16.52 53.76 36.54
C GLY A 56 15.62 53.28 35.40
N GLY A 57 16.19 53.11 34.20
CA GLY A 57 15.69 52.16 33.21
C GLY A 57 16.44 50.84 33.39
N ARG A 58 15.73 49.72 33.63
CA ARG A 58 16.28 48.43 33.23
C ARG A 58 16.29 48.44 31.71
N GLY A 59 17.47 48.60 31.12
CA GLY A 59 17.62 48.41 29.68
C GLY A 59 17.00 47.07 29.30
N ALA A 60 16.28 47.04 28.18
CA ALA A 60 15.98 45.76 27.55
C ALA A 60 17.31 45.01 27.36
N GLY A 61 17.30 43.68 27.49
CA GLY A 61 18.39 42.92 26.88
C GLY A 61 18.35 43.28 25.40
N GLU A 62 19.36 43.99 24.90
CA GLU A 62 19.37 44.49 23.54
C GLU A 62 19.20 43.29 22.61
N THR A 63 18.05 43.23 21.94
CA THR A 63 17.79 42.27 20.88
C THR A 63 18.59 42.73 19.67
N GLU A 64 19.90 42.52 19.77
CA GLU A 64 20.92 42.56 18.72
C GLU A 64 20.26 42.16 17.40
N ASP A 65 20.05 43.14 16.51
CA ASP A 65 19.10 42.96 15.43
C ASP A 65 19.54 41.80 14.55
N VAL A 66 18.60 40.89 14.29
CA VAL A 66 18.86 39.67 13.52
C VAL A 66 19.27 40.02 12.09
N TYR A 67 18.86 41.18 11.57
CA TYR A 67 19.28 41.71 10.29
C TYR A 67 20.70 42.30 10.36
N ASP A 68 21.00 43.17 11.34
CA ASP A 68 22.37 43.70 11.54
C ASP A 68 23.40 42.60 11.79
N LEU A 69 23.06 41.58 12.57
CA LEU A 69 23.97 40.44 12.81
C LEU A 69 24.19 39.61 11.55
N VAL A 70 23.20 39.50 10.66
CA VAL A 70 23.38 38.85 9.35
C VAL A 70 24.25 39.71 8.43
N ILE A 71 23.96 41.01 8.32
CA ILE A 71 24.69 41.95 7.47
C ILE A 71 26.16 42.04 7.89
N SER A 72 26.42 42.20 9.19
CA SER A 72 27.78 42.21 9.75
C SER A 72 28.48 40.85 9.62
N ALA A 73 27.79 39.73 9.89
CA ALA A 73 28.37 38.40 9.76
C ALA A 73 28.77 38.06 8.32
N VAL A 74 28.00 38.53 7.32
CA VAL A 74 28.31 38.39 5.89
C VAL A 74 29.43 39.35 5.48
N ARG A 75 29.31 40.66 5.76
CA ARG A 75 30.35 41.66 5.39
C ARG A 75 31.72 41.33 6.00
N ALA A 76 31.78 40.77 7.21
CA ALA A 76 33.01 40.36 7.87
C ALA A 76 33.64 39.06 7.29
N ARG A 77 32.85 38.19 6.66
CA ARG A 77 33.32 36.89 6.11
C ARG A 77 33.52 36.91 4.60
N LEU A 78 32.79 37.77 3.89
CA LEU A 78 32.88 37.97 2.44
C LEU A 78 33.11 39.47 2.15
N PRO A 79 34.31 40.00 2.45
CA PRO A 79 34.64 41.39 2.16
C PRO A 79 34.43 41.69 0.66
N GLY A 80 33.79 42.83 0.38
CA GLY A 80 33.37 43.24 -0.96
C GLY A 80 31.99 42.77 -1.40
N LEU A 81 31.28 41.94 -0.62
CA LEU A 81 29.85 41.69 -0.83
C LEU A 81 29.02 42.70 -0.04
N ASP A 82 28.51 43.72 -0.72
CA ASP A 82 27.70 44.76 -0.10
C ASP A 82 26.22 44.33 0.05
N ILE A 83 25.95 43.60 1.13
CA ILE A 83 24.60 43.22 1.55
C ILE A 83 23.96 44.34 2.40
N THR A 84 22.70 44.64 2.12
CA THR A 84 21.87 45.60 2.87
C THR A 84 20.66 44.92 3.52
N GLU A 85 19.91 45.65 4.35
CA GLU A 85 18.65 45.15 4.91
C GLU A 85 17.59 44.93 3.81
N ASP A 86 17.56 45.80 2.79
CA ASP A 86 16.67 45.70 1.61
C ASP A 86 16.91 44.44 0.76
N ASP A 87 18.03 43.73 0.93
CA ASP A 87 18.29 42.43 0.31
C ASP A 87 17.60 41.28 1.06
N ILE A 88 17.11 41.49 2.29
CA ILE A 88 16.63 40.48 3.23
C ILE A 88 15.10 40.60 3.44
N ASP A 89 14.32 39.67 2.86
CA ASP A 89 12.87 39.59 3.09
C ASP A 89 12.51 39.17 4.53
N ARG A 90 13.39 38.42 5.20
CA ARG A 90 13.24 37.98 6.60
C ARG A 90 14.52 37.41 7.18
N ALA A 91 14.85 37.76 8.43
CA ALA A 91 15.86 37.08 9.24
C ALA A 91 15.27 36.64 10.60
N HIS A 92 15.49 35.38 11.00
CA HIS A 92 14.95 34.80 12.24
C HIS A 92 16.03 33.98 12.99
N ARG A 93 16.38 34.35 14.22
CA ARG A 93 17.25 33.53 15.10
C ARG A 93 16.46 32.35 15.67
N LEU A 94 17.02 31.15 15.58
CA LEU A 94 16.44 29.92 16.10
C LEU A 94 16.69 29.80 17.62
N PRO A 95 15.69 29.36 18.42
CA PRO A 95 15.89 29.11 19.84
C PRO A 95 16.81 27.90 20.06
N GLY A 96 17.83 28.08 20.90
CA GLY A 96 18.83 27.06 21.24
C GLY A 96 20.21 27.67 21.49
N THR A 97 21.14 26.89 22.04
CA THR A 97 22.49 27.37 22.44
C THR A 97 23.40 27.80 21.29
N ASN A 98 23.01 27.54 20.04
CA ASN A 98 23.93 27.56 18.89
C ASN A 98 23.74 28.78 17.97
N ASN A 99 23.00 29.82 18.40
CA ASN A 99 22.82 31.13 17.73
C ASN A 99 22.45 31.13 16.22
N LYS A 100 21.98 30.02 15.66
CA LYS A 100 21.73 29.88 14.22
C LYS A 100 20.60 30.80 13.75
N ILE A 101 20.79 31.45 12.60
CA ILE A 101 19.80 32.35 11.98
C ILE A 101 19.39 31.78 10.61
N ILE A 102 18.10 31.83 10.32
CA ILE A 102 17.54 31.58 8.98
C ILE A 102 17.32 32.93 8.30
N VAL A 103 17.82 33.06 7.08
CA VAL A 103 17.73 34.29 6.26
C VAL A 103 17.03 33.98 4.94
N ARG A 104 16.08 34.82 4.55
CA ARG A 104 15.41 34.82 3.25
C ARG A 104 15.72 36.11 2.52
N PHE A 105 16.17 36.00 1.27
CA PHE A 105 16.54 37.15 0.43
C PHE A 105 15.37 37.61 -0.44
N VAL A 106 15.29 38.91 -0.73
CA VAL A 106 14.24 39.54 -1.56
C VAL A 106 14.38 39.12 -3.03
N ARG A 107 15.60 38.92 -3.53
CA ARG A 107 15.89 38.57 -4.92
C ARG A 107 16.64 37.24 -5.04
N SER A 108 16.42 36.54 -6.15
CA SER A 108 17.12 35.30 -6.50
C SER A 108 17.27 35.15 -8.01
N GLY A 109 18.44 34.73 -8.46
CA GLY A 109 18.84 34.63 -9.87
C GLY A 109 20.23 35.23 -10.09
N PRO A 110 20.81 35.08 -11.30
CA PRO A 110 22.19 35.46 -11.58
C PRO A 110 22.54 36.88 -11.12
N GLY A 111 23.62 37.01 -10.33
CA GLY A 111 24.13 38.29 -9.82
C GLY A 111 23.41 38.86 -8.60
N SER A 112 22.31 38.27 -8.12
CA SER A 112 21.67 38.68 -6.85
C SER A 112 22.56 38.39 -5.63
N VAL A 113 22.37 39.08 -4.49
CA VAL A 113 23.13 38.82 -3.26
C VAL A 113 23.06 37.35 -2.84
N ARG A 114 21.89 36.70 -2.96
CA ARG A 114 21.73 35.25 -2.75
C ARG A 114 22.64 34.43 -3.67
N ASP A 115 22.73 34.78 -4.94
CA ASP A 115 23.50 34.06 -5.97
C ASP A 115 25.01 34.20 -5.73
N GLN A 116 25.47 35.42 -5.42
CA GLN A 116 26.85 35.69 -5.02
C GLN A 116 27.24 34.93 -3.73
N LEU A 117 26.31 34.80 -2.76
CA LEU A 117 26.48 33.98 -1.56
C LEU A 117 26.57 32.47 -1.86
N MET A 118 25.78 31.94 -2.83
CA MET A 118 25.87 30.54 -3.24
C MET A 118 27.19 30.25 -3.97
N ALA A 119 27.65 31.16 -4.82
CA ALA A 119 28.90 30.99 -5.58
C ALA A 119 30.13 30.82 -4.66
N ARG A 120 30.20 31.54 -3.54
CA ARG A 120 31.31 31.46 -2.56
C ARG A 120 31.09 30.42 -1.44
N ARG A 121 30.07 29.58 -1.53
CA ARG A 121 29.68 28.59 -0.51
C ARG A 121 30.78 27.59 -0.12
N LEU A 122 31.76 27.34 -0.99
CA LEU A 122 32.92 26.48 -0.69
C LEU A 122 33.91 27.13 0.28
N GLU A 123 34.08 28.46 0.23
CA GLU A 123 34.94 29.22 1.15
C GLU A 123 34.39 29.19 2.59
N LEU A 124 33.06 29.08 2.73
CA LEU A 124 32.35 29.11 4.01
C LEU A 124 32.22 27.73 4.69
N ARG A 125 32.61 26.63 4.02
CA ARG A 125 32.26 25.25 4.44
C ARG A 125 32.92 24.76 5.73
N GLY A 126 33.87 25.53 6.30
CA GLY A 126 34.59 25.21 7.54
C GLY A 126 34.01 25.82 8.81
N HIS A 127 32.91 26.59 8.75
CA HIS A 127 32.40 27.37 9.90
C HIS A 127 30.94 27.01 10.23
N ASN A 128 30.66 26.76 11.52
CA ASN A 128 29.40 26.13 11.97
C ASN A 128 28.17 27.06 12.02
N ASP A 129 28.39 28.38 11.86
CA ASP A 129 27.46 29.40 12.32
C ASP A 129 26.62 30.03 11.18
N LEU A 130 27.12 29.95 9.93
CA LEU A 130 26.50 30.56 8.74
C LEU A 130 26.25 29.48 7.66
N PHE A 131 25.06 28.89 7.66
CA PHE A 131 24.71 27.79 6.76
C PHE A 131 23.84 28.25 5.58
N ILE A 132 24.46 28.38 4.41
CA ILE A 132 23.79 28.82 3.19
C ILE A 132 23.34 27.59 2.39
N ASN A 133 22.04 27.43 2.18
CA ASN A 133 21.44 26.28 1.49
C ASN A 133 20.54 26.70 0.32
N GLU A 134 20.71 25.97 -0.78
CA GLU A 134 20.21 26.29 -2.11
C GLU A 134 18.86 25.63 -2.41
N SER A 135 18.60 24.49 -1.75
CA SER A 135 17.40 23.66 -1.94
C SER A 135 16.61 23.52 -0.63
N LEU A 136 15.37 24.02 -0.65
CA LEU A 136 14.37 23.81 0.41
C LEU A 136 13.53 22.53 0.20
N THR A 137 13.85 21.71 -0.81
CA THR A 137 13.20 20.41 -1.06
C THR A 137 14.04 19.23 -0.59
N ALA A 138 15.37 19.25 -0.77
CA ALA A 138 16.23 18.08 -0.57
C ALA A 138 16.42 17.60 0.89
N GLN A 139 16.03 18.39 1.91
CA GLN A 139 16.18 18.02 3.33
C GLN A 139 14.91 18.20 4.17
N LYS A 140 13.74 18.00 3.55
CA LYS A 140 12.41 18.06 4.22
C LYS A 140 12.36 17.24 5.52
N ASN A 141 13.02 16.07 5.56
CA ASN A 141 13.02 15.16 6.73
C ASN A 141 13.85 15.68 7.92
N VAL A 142 14.97 16.38 7.68
CA VAL A 142 15.78 16.97 8.76
C VAL A 142 15.03 18.14 9.39
N ILE A 143 14.41 18.98 8.56
CA ILE A 143 13.55 20.08 9.02
C ILE A 143 12.31 19.53 9.75
N TYR A 144 11.74 18.40 9.31
CA TYR A 144 10.62 17.74 10.01
C TYR A 144 11.00 17.26 11.41
N ARG A 145 12.21 16.73 11.63
CA ARG A 145 12.71 16.36 12.96
C ARG A 145 12.86 17.60 13.86
N SER A 146 13.41 18.70 13.36
CA SER A 146 13.51 19.96 14.11
C SER A 146 12.13 20.59 14.42
N LEU A 147 11.14 20.42 13.53
CA LEU A 147 9.76 20.85 13.77
C LEU A 147 9.02 19.94 14.76
N LEU A 148 9.36 18.65 14.83
CA LEU A 148 8.85 17.72 15.85
C LEU A 148 9.39 18.06 17.24
N GLU A 149 10.68 18.38 17.36
CA GLU A 149 11.27 18.94 18.59
C GLU A 149 10.55 20.22 19.02
N ALA A 150 10.40 21.19 18.12
CA ALA A 150 9.65 22.44 18.40
C ALA A 150 8.16 22.21 18.75
N LYS A 151 7.57 21.07 18.34
CA LYS A 151 6.20 20.69 18.70
C LYS A 151 6.09 20.16 20.14
N LYS A 152 7.16 19.62 20.72
CA LYS A 152 7.19 19.13 22.11
C LYS A 152 7.04 20.26 23.14
N THR A 153 7.36 21.51 22.79
CA THR A 153 7.28 22.68 23.68
C THR A 153 5.96 23.48 23.62
N LYS A 154 4.92 22.95 22.95
CA LYS A 154 3.53 23.47 22.98
C LYS A 154 3.35 24.97 22.62
N GLN A 155 3.99 25.46 21.55
CA GLN A 155 3.54 26.68 20.87
C GLN A 155 3.22 26.41 19.40
N ILE A 156 2.19 27.09 18.88
CA ILE A 156 1.58 26.89 17.57
C ILE A 156 1.55 28.24 16.86
N TYR A 157 1.82 28.28 15.55
CA TYR A 157 0.93 28.83 14.50
C TYR A 157 1.65 28.92 13.15
N THR A 158 0.97 28.47 12.09
CA THR A 158 1.48 28.42 10.71
C THR A 158 0.93 29.57 9.89
N VAL A 159 1.76 30.22 9.07
CA VAL A 159 1.30 31.12 8.00
C VAL A 159 2.02 30.77 6.69
N TYR A 160 1.27 30.81 5.58
CA TYR A 160 1.72 30.43 4.23
C TYR A 160 2.16 31.63 3.39
N THR A 161 2.88 31.36 2.30
CA THR A 161 2.76 32.15 1.06
C THR A 161 2.27 31.26 -0.08
N ARG A 162 1.14 31.62 -0.71
CA ARG A 162 0.71 31.03 -1.99
C ARG A 162 1.70 31.38 -3.10
N PHE A 163 1.79 30.50 -4.10
CA PHE A 163 1.89 30.96 -5.49
C PHE A 163 0.67 30.43 -6.25
N HIS A 164 0.14 31.20 -7.21
CA HIS A 164 -1.15 30.93 -7.83
C HIS A 164 -1.02 30.94 -9.36
N PRO A 165 -1.30 29.82 -10.07
CA PRO A 165 -1.16 29.76 -11.53
C PRO A 165 -2.37 30.38 -12.26
N LEU A 166 -2.71 31.65 -11.97
CA LEU A 166 -3.71 32.45 -12.72
C LEU A 166 -3.34 33.94 -12.87
N THR A 167 -2.05 34.27 -13.03
CA THR A 167 -1.59 35.61 -13.47
C THR A 167 -0.54 35.51 -14.56
N GLY A 168 -0.90 34.89 -15.69
CA GLY A 168 -0.02 34.67 -16.84
C GLY A 168 -0.63 35.00 -18.21
N LEU A 169 -1.75 35.74 -18.25
CA LEU A 169 -2.54 35.97 -19.47
C LEU A 169 -2.96 37.44 -19.72
N CYS A 170 -2.41 38.39 -18.98
CA CYS A 170 -2.64 39.84 -19.18
C CYS A 170 -1.39 40.62 -19.65
N ALA A 171 -0.27 39.93 -19.89
CA ALA A 171 1.00 40.54 -20.34
C ALA A 171 1.26 40.39 -21.86
N LEU A 172 0.33 39.79 -22.61
CA LEU A 172 0.43 39.60 -24.08
C LEU A 172 -0.65 40.35 -24.88
N SER A 173 -1.55 41.07 -24.22
CA SER A 173 -2.58 41.90 -24.87
C SER A 173 -2.13 43.34 -25.18
N ALA A 174 -0.93 43.75 -24.73
CA ALA A 174 -0.38 45.10 -24.96
C ALA A 174 0.47 45.21 -26.24
N ALA A 175 1.10 44.11 -26.69
CA ALA A 175 1.99 44.11 -27.85
C ALA A 175 1.26 43.93 -29.20
N ALA A 176 0.04 43.38 -29.20
CA ALA A 176 -0.72 43.10 -30.42
C ALA A 176 -1.54 44.30 -30.96
N ALA A 177 -1.64 45.40 -30.19
CA ALA A 177 -2.52 46.53 -30.50
C ALA A 177 -1.88 47.63 -31.38
N ALA A 178 -0.60 47.50 -31.74
CA ALA A 178 0.18 48.55 -32.39
C ALA A 178 0.50 48.32 -33.89
N ALA A 179 0.08 47.18 -34.47
CA ALA A 179 0.58 46.70 -35.77
C ALA A 179 -0.49 46.50 -36.87
N ALA A 180 -1.71 47.04 -36.71
CA ALA A 180 -2.83 46.77 -37.62
C ALA A 180 -3.63 48.05 -38.00
N ALA A 181 -2.94 49.05 -38.57
CA ALA A 181 -3.58 50.32 -38.93
C ALA A 181 -3.02 50.98 -40.22
N ARG A 182 -3.30 50.39 -41.41
CA ARG A 182 -3.56 51.13 -42.67
C ARG A 182 -4.14 50.21 -43.78
N PRO A 183 -4.90 50.74 -44.77
CA PRO A 183 -5.66 49.94 -45.75
C PRO A 183 -5.11 50.01 -47.19
N ALA A 184 -5.88 49.44 -48.15
CA ALA A 184 -5.73 49.51 -49.63
C ALA A 184 -4.66 48.58 -50.27
N VAL A 185 -4.79 48.05 -51.51
CA VAL A 185 -5.93 48.04 -52.47
C VAL A 185 -5.74 46.94 -53.55
N PHE A 186 -6.83 46.23 -53.94
CA PHE A 186 -7.06 45.44 -55.20
C PHE A 186 -6.10 44.22 -55.47
N LEU A 187 -6.38 43.20 -56.32
CA LEU A 187 -7.44 42.90 -57.32
C LEU A 187 -7.66 41.36 -57.49
N ALA A 188 -8.75 40.97 -58.17
CA ALA A 188 -9.07 39.74 -58.96
C ALA A 188 -8.12 38.49 -58.99
N ALA A 189 -8.58 37.25 -59.24
CA ALA A 189 -9.93 36.64 -59.37
C ALA A 189 -9.81 35.09 -59.41
N GLY A 190 -10.94 34.36 -59.42
CA GLY A 190 -11.00 32.91 -59.65
C GLY A 190 -11.98 32.20 -58.70
N ALA A 191 -12.87 31.34 -59.22
CA ALA A 191 -13.96 30.74 -58.45
C ALA A 191 -13.98 29.21 -58.54
N VAL A 192 -14.58 28.53 -57.53
CA VAL A 192 -15.75 27.62 -57.66
C VAL A 192 -16.03 26.84 -56.34
N ALA A 193 -17.33 26.67 -56.04
CA ALA A 193 -17.97 25.68 -55.14
C ALA A 193 -17.61 25.56 -53.63
N GLY A 194 -18.59 25.89 -52.77
CA GLY A 194 -19.22 24.84 -51.96
C GLY A 194 -19.30 24.98 -50.43
N TRP A 195 -20.43 24.48 -49.88
CA TRP A 195 -20.68 24.08 -48.47
C TRP A 195 -20.81 25.16 -47.35
N THR A 196 -22.05 25.52 -47.02
CA THR A 196 -22.43 26.14 -45.73
C THR A 196 -23.63 25.45 -45.08
N GLY A 197 -23.38 24.37 -44.32
CA GLY A 197 -24.43 23.62 -43.58
C GLY A 197 -24.16 23.42 -42.07
N ALA A 198 -22.91 23.12 -41.70
CA ALA A 198 -22.57 22.68 -40.33
C ALA A 198 -22.60 23.81 -39.27
N ALA A 199 -22.35 25.07 -39.65
CA ALA A 199 -22.09 26.14 -38.69
C ALA A 199 -23.30 26.52 -37.81
N ARG A 200 -24.54 26.37 -38.29
CA ARG A 200 -25.75 26.75 -37.53
C ARG A 200 -26.15 25.73 -36.45
N SER A 201 -25.79 24.45 -36.58
CA SER A 201 -26.21 23.40 -35.62
C SER A 201 -25.42 23.43 -34.30
N LEU A 202 -24.12 23.74 -34.35
CA LEU A 202 -23.28 23.87 -33.15
C LEU A 202 -23.74 25.01 -32.22
N LEU A 203 -24.13 26.15 -32.80
CA LEU A 203 -24.52 27.35 -32.04
C LEU A 203 -25.82 27.15 -31.24
N LEU A 204 -26.77 26.36 -31.75
CA LEU A 204 -27.93 25.95 -30.93
C LEU A 204 -27.52 24.94 -29.86
N ARG A 205 -26.78 23.87 -30.20
CA ARG A 205 -26.40 22.82 -29.24
C ARG A 205 -25.69 23.39 -27.99
N ARG A 206 -24.75 24.34 -28.16
CA ARG A 206 -24.09 25.01 -27.02
C ARG A 206 -25.05 25.77 -26.09
N ARG A 207 -26.13 26.38 -26.61
CA ARG A 207 -27.09 27.14 -25.79
C ARG A 207 -28.02 26.24 -24.96
N TRP A 208 -28.36 25.06 -25.45
CA TRP A 208 -29.19 24.10 -24.71
C TRP A 208 -28.43 23.38 -23.58
N CYS A 209 -27.15 23.06 -23.76
CA CYS A 209 -26.34 22.43 -22.71
C CYS A 209 -26.24 23.28 -21.43
N SER A 210 -26.09 24.60 -21.56
CA SER A 210 -26.02 25.52 -20.41
C SER A 210 -27.30 25.55 -19.58
N LEU A 211 -28.47 25.36 -20.21
CA LEU A 211 -29.76 25.35 -19.52
C LEU A 211 -29.97 24.05 -18.72
N ALA A 212 -29.51 22.92 -19.26
CA ALA A 212 -29.58 21.63 -18.57
C ALA A 212 -28.74 21.58 -17.29
N LEU A 213 -27.55 22.21 -17.29
CA LEU A 213 -26.67 22.31 -16.12
C LEU A 213 -27.24 23.22 -15.00
N LEU A 214 -28.01 24.26 -15.35
CA LEU A 214 -28.59 25.18 -14.36
C LEU A 214 -29.79 24.60 -13.60
N LEU A 215 -30.44 23.55 -14.11
CA LEU A 215 -31.54 22.85 -13.42
C LEU A 215 -31.08 21.84 -12.35
N VAL A 216 -29.77 21.73 -12.11
CA VAL A 216 -29.17 20.82 -11.11
C VAL A 216 -28.73 21.56 -9.83
N ALA A 217 -28.67 22.90 -9.85
CA ALA A 217 -28.21 23.72 -8.72
C ALA A 217 -29.38 24.46 -8.04
N ASP A 218 -29.78 24.03 -6.85
CA ASP A 218 -30.89 24.64 -6.09
C ASP A 218 -30.52 25.98 -5.44
N ARG A 219 -30.44 27.04 -6.26
CA ARG A 219 -30.32 28.44 -5.81
C ARG A 219 -31.14 29.39 -6.70
N ARG A 220 -32.39 29.65 -6.29
CA ARG A 220 -33.38 30.49 -7.00
C ARG A 220 -32.86 31.88 -7.43
N SER A 221 -31.90 32.45 -6.71
CA SER A 221 -31.33 33.79 -6.99
C SER A 221 -30.41 33.86 -8.22
N VAL A 222 -29.84 32.74 -8.68
CA VAL A 222 -28.91 32.73 -9.84
C VAL A 222 -29.68 32.79 -11.16
N VAL A 223 -30.74 31.98 -11.28
CA VAL A 223 -31.53 31.80 -12.52
C VAL A 223 -32.06 33.12 -13.07
N SER A 224 -32.54 34.02 -12.20
CA SER A 224 -33.09 35.33 -12.59
C SER A 224 -32.06 36.22 -13.32
N ARG A 225 -30.82 36.28 -12.83
CA ARG A 225 -29.77 37.12 -13.45
C ARG A 225 -29.31 36.53 -14.79
N THR A 226 -29.14 35.21 -14.87
CA THR A 226 -28.65 34.53 -16.08
C THR A 226 -29.66 34.57 -17.24
N LEU A 227 -30.96 34.66 -16.96
CA LEU A 227 -31.98 34.83 -18.00
C LEU A 227 -31.85 36.21 -18.69
N HIS A 228 -31.78 37.29 -17.92
CA HIS A 228 -31.66 38.65 -18.46
C HIS A 228 -30.40 38.85 -19.32
N THR A 229 -29.26 38.25 -18.95
CA THR A 229 -28.00 38.41 -19.70
C THR A 229 -27.95 37.64 -21.02
N ASN A 230 -28.77 36.60 -21.20
CA ASN A 230 -28.70 35.72 -22.39
C ASN A 230 -29.84 35.94 -23.40
N PHE A 231 -30.95 36.58 -22.98
CA PHE A 231 -32.13 36.80 -23.83
C PHE A 231 -32.67 38.23 -23.68
N PRO A 232 -31.97 39.26 -24.17
CA PRO A 232 -32.35 40.67 -23.98
C PRO A 232 -33.68 41.07 -24.62
N ASN A 233 -34.23 40.25 -25.53
CA ASN A 233 -35.49 40.53 -26.24
C ASN A 233 -36.69 39.72 -25.73
N LEU A 234 -36.58 39.03 -24.58
CA LEU A 234 -37.73 38.36 -23.93
C LEU A 234 -38.52 39.33 -23.05
N ASP A 235 -39.17 40.30 -23.70
CA ASP A 235 -40.10 41.23 -23.08
C ASP A 235 -41.38 40.49 -22.65
N MET A 236 -41.54 40.30 -21.34
CA MET A 236 -42.69 39.65 -20.72
C MET A 236 -43.96 40.53 -20.66
N SER A 237 -43.91 41.80 -21.09
CA SER A 237 -45.05 42.72 -21.03
C SER A 237 -46.14 42.46 -22.08
N ARG A 238 -45.87 41.63 -23.10
CA ARG A 238 -46.80 41.34 -24.21
C ARG A 238 -47.18 39.87 -24.27
N GLY A 239 -48.30 39.53 -23.64
CA GLY A 239 -48.83 38.17 -23.57
C GLY A 239 -49.07 37.54 -24.96
N ARG A 240 -48.16 36.64 -25.36
CA ARG A 240 -48.36 35.70 -26.48
C ARG A 240 -48.47 34.29 -25.92
N ALA A 241 -49.45 33.54 -26.41
CA ALA A 241 -49.80 32.23 -25.88
C ALA A 241 -48.63 31.24 -25.96
N VAL A 242 -48.44 30.46 -24.89
CA VAL A 242 -47.51 29.33 -24.87
C VAL A 242 -48.05 28.26 -25.84
N PRO A 243 -47.23 27.70 -26.76
CA PRO A 243 -47.71 26.70 -27.71
C PRO A 243 -48.21 25.45 -26.98
N PRO A 244 -49.38 24.88 -27.35
CA PRO A 244 -50.07 23.83 -26.58
C PRO A 244 -49.32 22.49 -26.50
N ALA A 245 -48.28 22.30 -27.31
CA ALA A 245 -47.39 21.15 -27.20
C ALA A 245 -46.44 21.21 -25.97
N LEU A 246 -46.13 22.40 -25.45
CA LEU A 246 -45.15 22.55 -24.37
C LEU A 246 -45.64 21.98 -23.01
N PRO A 247 -46.88 22.21 -22.56
CA PRO A 247 -47.43 21.56 -21.37
C PRO A 247 -47.49 20.03 -21.53
N LEU A 248 -47.86 19.53 -22.71
CA LEU A 248 -47.95 18.09 -22.99
C LEU A 248 -46.56 17.42 -22.97
N LEU A 249 -45.55 18.06 -23.55
CA LEU A 249 -44.17 17.58 -23.51
C LEU A 249 -43.62 17.57 -22.07
N LEU A 250 -43.92 18.60 -21.27
CA LEU A 250 -43.56 18.65 -19.85
C LEU A 250 -44.30 17.58 -19.03
N LEU A 251 -45.57 17.31 -19.31
CA LEU A 251 -46.33 16.21 -18.71
C LEU A 251 -45.77 14.83 -19.08
N LEU A 252 -45.38 14.61 -20.34
CA LEU A 252 -44.76 13.37 -20.79
C LEU A 252 -43.34 13.19 -20.20
N LEU A 253 -42.58 14.26 -20.03
CA LEU A 253 -41.29 14.23 -19.34
C LEU A 253 -41.44 14.02 -17.82
N ALA A 254 -42.51 14.55 -17.21
CA ALA A 254 -42.84 14.32 -15.81
C ALA A 254 -43.33 12.88 -15.57
N ALA A 255 -44.23 12.37 -16.42
CA ALA A 255 -44.72 11.00 -16.38
C ALA A 255 -43.59 10.00 -16.68
N GLY A 256 -42.71 10.29 -17.63
CA GLY A 256 -41.51 9.50 -17.90
C GLY A 256 -40.54 9.47 -16.71
N ARG A 257 -40.37 10.60 -16.00
CA ARG A 257 -39.60 10.65 -14.74
C ARG A 257 -40.28 9.87 -13.61
N LEU A 258 -41.60 9.96 -13.46
CA LEU A 258 -42.37 9.22 -12.45
C LEU A 258 -42.31 7.71 -12.71
N GLY A 259 -42.54 7.26 -13.94
CA GLY A 259 -42.41 5.84 -14.31
C GLY A 259 -40.98 5.31 -14.13
N ALA A 260 -39.96 6.06 -14.55
CA ALA A 260 -38.57 5.68 -14.34
C ALA A 260 -38.15 5.68 -12.84
N GLN A 261 -38.76 6.52 -11.99
CA GLN A 261 -38.48 6.55 -10.56
C GLN A 261 -39.28 5.49 -9.76
N GLN A 262 -40.49 5.14 -10.17
CA GLN A 262 -41.33 4.13 -9.49
C GLN A 262 -40.70 2.73 -9.52
N VAL A 263 -39.93 2.41 -10.55
CA VAL A 263 -39.26 1.11 -10.70
C VAL A 263 -38.03 0.96 -9.78
N ALA A 264 -37.42 2.07 -9.35
CA ALA A 264 -36.11 2.09 -8.67
C ALA A 264 -36.15 2.11 -7.13
N ARG A 265 -37.28 1.79 -6.49
CA ARG A 265 -37.44 1.83 -5.01
C ARG A 265 -38.28 0.69 -4.42
N ARG A 266 -38.05 -0.55 -4.85
CA ARG A 266 -38.56 -1.73 -4.11
C ARG A 266 -37.64 -2.02 -2.91
N GLU A 267 -37.99 -1.41 -1.79
CA GLU A 267 -37.40 -1.73 -0.49
C GLU A 267 -37.93 -3.09 -0.01
N ILE A 268 -37.06 -3.86 0.64
CA ILE A 268 -37.40 -5.19 1.17
C ILE A 268 -37.02 -5.25 2.64
N VAL A 269 -37.82 -5.92 3.48
CA VAL A 269 -37.48 -6.17 4.88
C VAL A 269 -37.52 -7.67 5.14
N ILE A 270 -36.40 -8.22 5.59
CA ILE A 270 -36.28 -9.62 6.01
C ILE A 270 -36.05 -9.70 7.53
N GLY A 271 -36.42 -10.83 8.13
CA GLY A 271 -35.93 -11.21 9.45
C GLY A 271 -34.65 -12.02 9.31
N THR A 272 -33.68 -11.78 10.18
CA THR A 272 -32.48 -12.62 10.36
C THR A 272 -32.34 -13.00 11.82
N ARG A 273 -31.48 -13.97 12.13
CA ARG A 273 -31.18 -14.40 13.51
C ARG A 273 -30.74 -13.26 14.47
N LEU A 274 -30.21 -12.14 13.96
CA LEU A 274 -29.77 -11.00 14.76
C LEU A 274 -30.80 -9.85 14.84
N GLY A 275 -31.85 -9.88 14.03
CA GLY A 275 -32.83 -8.80 13.93
C GLY A 275 -33.30 -8.59 12.49
N ARG A 276 -34.14 -7.57 12.25
CA ARG A 276 -34.66 -7.27 10.90
C ARG A 276 -33.69 -6.41 10.10
N LEU A 277 -33.60 -6.65 8.80
CA LEU A 277 -32.79 -5.87 7.85
C LEU A 277 -33.68 -5.24 6.78
N GLN A 278 -33.51 -3.95 6.50
CA GLN A 278 -34.11 -3.26 5.36
C GLN A 278 -33.07 -3.16 4.23
N GLY A 279 -33.29 -3.90 3.14
CA GLY A 279 -32.44 -3.91 1.95
C GLY A 279 -33.10 -3.26 0.73
N ARG A 280 -32.50 -3.46 -0.44
CA ARG A 280 -33.04 -3.03 -1.75
C ARG A 280 -33.13 -4.18 -2.74
N LEU A 281 -34.10 -4.12 -3.65
CA LEU A 281 -34.07 -4.84 -4.91
C LEU A 281 -33.29 -4.02 -5.96
N GLU A 282 -32.28 -4.63 -6.59
CA GLU A 282 -31.38 -3.99 -7.56
C GLU A 282 -31.18 -4.86 -8.81
N TYR A 283 -30.48 -4.33 -9.82
CA TYR A 283 -30.32 -4.93 -11.15
C TYR A 283 -28.92 -5.48 -11.38
N ALA A 284 -28.84 -6.71 -11.90
CA ALA A 284 -27.61 -7.29 -12.45
C ALA A 284 -27.23 -6.61 -13.78
N GLU A 285 -25.96 -6.68 -14.18
CA GLU A 285 -25.44 -5.99 -15.35
C GLU A 285 -25.76 -6.77 -16.65
N THR A 286 -26.66 -6.21 -17.46
CA THR A 286 -27.03 -6.76 -18.77
C THR A 286 -26.10 -6.26 -19.88
N PHE A 287 -25.38 -7.18 -20.53
CA PHE A 287 -24.50 -6.83 -21.66
C PHE A 287 -25.22 -6.85 -23.03
N ASN A 288 -26.37 -7.52 -23.14
CA ASN A 288 -27.14 -7.67 -24.39
C ASN A 288 -28.51 -6.99 -24.29
N SER A 289 -28.82 -6.09 -25.23
CA SER A 289 -30.04 -5.25 -25.24
C SER A 289 -31.37 -5.99 -25.40
N GLY A 290 -31.34 -7.29 -25.71
CA GLY A 290 -32.53 -8.15 -25.83
C GLY A 290 -32.79 -9.05 -24.62
N GLY A 291 -31.91 -9.06 -23.61
CA GLY A 291 -32.07 -9.86 -22.40
C GLY A 291 -32.98 -9.18 -21.38
N GLY A 292 -33.90 -9.94 -20.77
CA GLY A 292 -34.67 -9.45 -19.62
C GLY A 292 -33.77 -9.13 -18.42
N SER A 293 -34.00 -8.00 -17.76
CA SER A 293 -33.17 -7.56 -16.63
C SER A 293 -33.32 -8.48 -15.42
N ARG A 294 -32.25 -9.19 -15.04
CA ARG A 294 -32.19 -10.01 -13.83
C ARG A 294 -32.06 -9.12 -12.59
N TYR A 295 -32.85 -9.42 -11.57
CA TYR A 295 -32.87 -8.71 -10.29
C TYR A 295 -32.09 -9.48 -9.22
N TYR A 296 -31.63 -8.78 -8.17
CA TYR A 296 -31.13 -9.38 -6.94
C TYR A 296 -31.47 -8.50 -5.73
N TYR A 297 -31.42 -9.09 -4.54
CA TYR A 297 -31.59 -8.41 -3.27
C TYR A 297 -30.22 -8.01 -2.71
N ALA A 298 -30.11 -6.77 -2.24
CA ALA A 298 -28.90 -6.17 -1.70
C ALA A 298 -29.10 -5.74 -0.25
N PHE A 299 -28.24 -6.27 0.64
CA PHE A 299 -28.14 -5.88 2.03
C PHE A 299 -26.68 -5.50 2.31
N ARG A 300 -26.46 -4.31 2.85
CA ARG A 300 -25.12 -3.69 3.00
C ARG A 300 -24.93 -3.17 4.41
N GLY A 301 -23.70 -3.14 4.89
CA GLY A 301 -23.41 -2.57 6.21
C GLY A 301 -24.00 -3.37 7.38
N ILE A 302 -24.07 -4.70 7.27
CA ILE A 302 -24.52 -5.59 8.34
C ILE A 302 -23.33 -5.82 9.30
N PRO A 303 -23.45 -5.52 10.61
CA PRO A 303 -22.37 -5.80 11.55
C PRO A 303 -22.23 -7.31 11.76
N TYR A 304 -21.00 -7.82 11.66
CA TYR A 304 -20.69 -9.22 11.99
C TYR A 304 -19.91 -9.37 13.31
N ALA A 305 -19.25 -8.29 13.75
CA ALA A 305 -18.59 -8.17 15.03
C ALA A 305 -18.98 -6.86 15.75
N ARG A 306 -18.63 -6.74 17.03
CA ARG A 306 -18.66 -5.46 17.75
C ARG A 306 -17.58 -4.50 17.21
N PRO A 307 -17.78 -3.17 17.29
CA PRO A 307 -16.77 -2.19 16.89
C PRO A 307 -15.43 -2.41 17.65
N PRO A 308 -14.28 -2.54 16.96
CA PRO A 308 -12.98 -2.77 17.58
C PRO A 308 -12.36 -1.45 18.07
N ILE A 309 -13.04 -0.79 19.02
CA ILE A 309 -12.67 0.52 19.57
C ILE A 309 -12.26 0.42 21.04
N GLY A 310 -11.42 1.35 21.49
CA GLY A 310 -10.86 1.33 22.85
C GLY A 310 -10.11 0.02 23.12
N ASP A 311 -10.46 -0.66 24.22
CA ASP A 311 -9.87 -1.94 24.64
C ASP A 311 -10.00 -3.06 23.59
N LEU A 312 -10.93 -2.93 22.62
CA LEU A 312 -11.11 -3.90 21.54
C LEU A 312 -10.19 -3.68 20.32
N ARG A 313 -9.47 -2.55 20.25
CA ARG A 313 -8.62 -2.17 19.08
C ARG A 313 -7.67 -3.28 18.65
N TRP A 314 -6.98 -3.89 19.61
CA TRP A 314 -6.07 -5.02 19.43
C TRP A 314 -6.52 -6.27 20.21
N ALA A 315 -7.84 -6.49 20.26
CA ALA A 315 -8.43 -7.72 20.78
C ALA A 315 -8.94 -8.61 19.63
N GLU A 316 -9.19 -9.90 19.94
CA GLU A 316 -10.01 -10.74 19.07
C GLU A 316 -11.40 -10.13 18.90
N PRO A 317 -11.98 -10.14 17.68
CA PRO A 317 -13.33 -9.62 17.45
C PRO A 317 -14.34 -10.40 18.29
N ARG A 318 -15.36 -9.70 18.79
CA ARG A 318 -16.50 -10.30 19.49
C ARG A 318 -17.71 -10.31 18.54
N PRO A 319 -18.56 -11.34 18.52
CA PRO A 319 -19.75 -11.38 17.66
C PRO A 319 -20.62 -10.12 17.82
N ALA A 320 -21.22 -9.67 16.72
CA ALA A 320 -22.22 -8.61 16.77
C ALA A 320 -23.41 -9.00 17.65
N GLU A 321 -23.96 -8.03 18.38
CA GLU A 321 -25.17 -8.22 19.18
C GLU A 321 -26.43 -8.20 18.30
N SER A 322 -27.53 -8.76 18.80
CA SER A 322 -28.83 -8.61 18.17
C SER A 322 -29.40 -7.20 18.39
N TRP A 323 -30.14 -6.69 17.42
CA TRP A 323 -30.71 -5.34 17.45
C TRP A 323 -32.24 -5.36 17.47
N SER A 324 -32.84 -4.44 18.23
CA SER A 324 -34.28 -4.20 18.22
C SER A 324 -34.72 -3.43 16.98
N GLY A 325 -35.92 -3.71 16.47
CA GLY A 325 -36.49 -3.02 15.31
C GLY A 325 -35.92 -3.51 13.99
N THR A 326 -35.61 -2.58 13.08
CA THR A 326 -35.10 -2.86 11.72
C THR A 326 -33.86 -2.01 11.46
N LEU A 327 -32.74 -2.66 11.14
CA LEU A 327 -31.50 -2.00 10.71
C LEU A 327 -31.60 -1.60 9.24
N ASP A 328 -31.26 -0.35 8.93
CA ASP A 328 -31.10 0.12 7.56
C ASP A 328 -29.82 -0.48 6.95
N ALA A 329 -30.01 -1.42 6.03
CA ALA A 329 -28.96 -2.12 5.29
C ALA A 329 -28.99 -1.76 3.79
N ARG A 330 -29.47 -0.57 3.43
CA ARG A 330 -29.59 -0.13 2.03
C ARG A 330 -28.28 0.44 1.45
N SER A 331 -27.33 0.81 2.32
CA SER A 331 -26.08 1.51 1.98
C SER A 331 -24.86 0.83 2.61
N PHE A 332 -23.68 0.99 2.02
CA PHE A 332 -22.42 0.57 2.65
C PHE A 332 -22.16 1.37 3.93
N ARG A 333 -21.47 0.74 4.89
CA ARG A 333 -20.87 1.37 6.07
C ARG A 333 -19.42 1.77 5.79
N ASP A 334 -18.83 2.52 6.70
CA ASP A 334 -17.44 2.97 6.62
C ASP A 334 -16.45 1.82 6.51
N PHE A 335 -15.34 2.10 5.82
CA PHE A 335 -14.19 1.20 5.69
C PHE A 335 -13.17 1.43 6.79
N CYS A 336 -12.30 0.45 7.03
CA CYS A 336 -11.31 0.52 8.11
C CYS A 336 -10.21 1.57 7.83
N PRO A 337 -9.61 2.20 8.85
CA PRO A 337 -8.76 3.37 8.69
C PRO A 337 -7.52 3.07 7.85
N GLN A 338 -7.33 3.85 6.77
CA GLN A 338 -6.26 3.66 5.78
C GLN A 338 -5.82 5.01 5.19
N TYR A 339 -4.61 5.07 4.64
CA TYR A 339 -4.08 6.31 4.06
C TYR A 339 -4.45 6.44 2.58
N ASP A 340 -5.07 7.55 2.17
CA ASP A 340 -5.27 7.88 0.76
C ASP A 340 -4.12 8.78 0.27
N VAL A 341 -3.36 8.27 -0.69
CA VAL A 341 -2.17 8.92 -1.27
C VAL A 341 -2.49 10.10 -2.20
N ASN A 342 -3.76 10.29 -2.56
CA ASN A 342 -4.25 11.40 -3.38
C ASN A 342 -4.74 12.57 -2.51
N THR A 343 -5.29 12.30 -1.33
CA THR A 343 -5.69 13.33 -0.35
C THR A 343 -4.59 13.68 0.67
N ASP A 344 -3.57 12.81 0.81
CA ASP A 344 -2.49 12.89 1.81
C ASP A 344 -3.03 12.86 3.27
N THR A 345 -4.12 12.11 3.48
CA THR A 345 -4.82 11.97 4.78
C THR A 345 -5.17 10.51 5.11
N VAL A 346 -5.70 10.27 6.32
CA VAL A 346 -6.25 8.96 6.70
C VAL A 346 -7.76 9.03 6.66
N GLU A 347 -8.38 8.08 5.96
CA GLU A 347 -9.82 8.00 5.74
C GLU A 347 -10.37 6.67 6.29
N GLY A 348 -11.67 6.62 6.59
CA GLY A 348 -12.33 5.48 7.23
C GLY A 348 -12.58 5.66 8.74
N GLN A 349 -13.14 4.63 9.39
CA GLN A 349 -13.49 4.62 10.81
C GLN A 349 -13.06 3.30 11.46
N GLU A 350 -12.74 3.31 12.76
CA GLU A 350 -12.40 2.09 13.50
C GLU A 350 -13.62 1.16 13.67
N ASP A 351 -14.83 1.72 13.76
CA ASP A 351 -16.07 0.96 13.55
C ASP A 351 -16.25 0.62 12.07
N CYS A 352 -15.66 -0.50 11.65
CA CYS A 352 -15.66 -0.93 10.26
C CYS A 352 -15.98 -2.42 10.03
N LEU A 353 -16.28 -3.20 11.07
CA LEU A 353 -16.47 -4.67 10.99
C LEU A 353 -17.87 -5.06 10.47
N TYR A 354 -18.10 -4.62 9.23
CA TYR A 354 -19.33 -4.76 8.48
C TYR A 354 -19.14 -5.65 7.24
N LEU A 355 -20.19 -6.38 6.88
CA LEU A 355 -20.28 -7.13 5.63
C LEU A 355 -21.55 -6.78 4.85
N ASN A 356 -21.60 -7.25 3.61
CA ASN A 356 -22.67 -7.02 2.66
C ASN A 356 -23.04 -8.38 2.04
N VAL A 357 -24.33 -8.63 1.86
CA VAL A 357 -24.85 -9.86 1.25
C VAL A 357 -25.71 -9.49 0.04
N PHE A 358 -25.42 -10.14 -1.09
CA PHE A 358 -26.15 -10.02 -2.34
C PHE A 358 -26.63 -11.40 -2.75
N THR A 359 -27.93 -11.54 -3.06
CA THR A 359 -28.54 -12.83 -3.44
C THR A 359 -29.62 -12.63 -4.50
N PRO A 360 -29.70 -13.47 -5.54
CA PRO A 360 -30.77 -13.39 -6.54
C PRO A 360 -32.14 -13.82 -5.99
N PHE A 361 -32.19 -14.62 -4.91
CA PHE A 361 -33.42 -15.19 -4.36
C PHE A 361 -33.45 -15.12 -2.83
N LEU A 362 -34.63 -14.88 -2.25
CA LEU A 362 -34.86 -15.05 -0.82
C LEU A 362 -35.34 -16.47 -0.49
N PRO A 363 -35.24 -16.93 0.77
CA PRO A 363 -35.72 -18.23 1.19
C PRO A 363 -37.16 -18.50 0.74
N GLY A 364 -37.40 -19.71 0.21
CA GLY A 364 -38.68 -20.14 -0.36
C GLY A 364 -38.94 -19.72 -1.82
N GLN A 365 -38.17 -18.78 -2.41
CA GLN A 365 -38.36 -18.38 -3.81
C GLN A 365 -37.75 -19.37 -4.82
N LEU A 366 -36.69 -20.08 -4.43
CA LEU A 366 -35.95 -21.02 -5.29
C LEU A 366 -36.76 -22.23 -5.78
N SER A 367 -37.88 -22.56 -5.12
CA SER A 367 -38.79 -23.63 -5.56
C SER A 367 -39.70 -23.23 -6.74
N ALA A 368 -39.78 -21.93 -7.08
CA ALA A 368 -40.64 -21.43 -8.16
C ALA A 368 -39.87 -21.12 -9.46
N SER A 369 -38.54 -21.01 -9.39
CA SER A 369 -37.67 -20.77 -10.56
C SER A 369 -37.21 -22.10 -11.15
N GLY A 370 -37.84 -22.55 -12.24
CA GLY A 370 -37.56 -23.83 -12.92
C GLY A 370 -36.21 -23.94 -13.66
N GLY A 371 -35.16 -23.25 -13.20
CA GLY A 371 -33.82 -23.29 -13.78
C GLY A 371 -32.86 -24.15 -12.95
N GLY A 372 -32.26 -25.16 -13.59
CA GLY A 372 -30.97 -25.75 -13.17
C GLY A 372 -30.82 -26.14 -11.70
N GLY A 373 -31.88 -26.68 -11.07
CA GLY A 373 -31.90 -26.95 -9.62
C GLY A 373 -30.73 -27.81 -9.14
N ALA A 374 -29.92 -27.27 -8.22
CA ALA A 374 -28.89 -28.05 -7.54
C ALA A 374 -29.56 -29.18 -6.71
N PRO A 375 -29.05 -30.42 -6.75
CA PRO A 375 -29.64 -31.54 -6.01
C PRO A 375 -29.39 -31.38 -4.51
N GLY A 376 -30.29 -30.67 -3.83
CA GLY A 376 -30.21 -30.41 -2.39
C GLY A 376 -30.97 -29.17 -1.93
N GLY A 377 -32.26 -29.32 -1.62
CA GLY A 377 -32.99 -28.43 -0.69
C GLY A 377 -33.23 -26.97 -1.10
N GLY A 378 -32.84 -26.53 -2.30
CA GLY A 378 -33.12 -25.16 -2.76
C GLY A 378 -32.31 -24.08 -2.06
N LEU A 379 -31.00 -24.30 -1.87
CA LEU A 379 -30.02 -23.30 -1.41
C LEU A 379 -28.88 -23.12 -2.43
N LEU A 380 -28.30 -21.93 -2.47
CA LEU A 380 -27.23 -21.54 -3.40
C LEU A 380 -25.82 -21.66 -2.77
N PRO A 381 -24.76 -21.95 -3.55
CA PRO A 381 -23.39 -21.83 -3.06
C PRO A 381 -23.08 -20.37 -2.69
N VAL A 382 -22.16 -20.18 -1.74
CA VAL A 382 -21.81 -18.86 -1.18
C VAL A 382 -20.37 -18.50 -1.55
N LEU A 383 -20.18 -17.35 -2.20
CA LEU A 383 -18.87 -16.72 -2.41
C LEU A 383 -18.63 -15.74 -1.26
N VAL A 384 -17.54 -15.91 -0.50
CA VAL A 384 -17.11 -14.95 0.53
C VAL A 384 -15.81 -14.31 0.07
N VAL A 385 -15.83 -13.00 -0.20
CA VAL A 385 -14.71 -12.29 -0.84
C VAL A 385 -13.95 -11.43 0.16
N VAL A 386 -12.67 -11.76 0.36
CA VAL A 386 -11.68 -10.97 1.10
C VAL A 386 -10.95 -10.06 0.13
N HIS A 387 -11.11 -8.75 0.27
CA HIS A 387 -10.45 -7.80 -0.63
C HIS A 387 -8.93 -7.75 -0.39
N GLY A 388 -8.18 -7.49 -1.46
CA GLY A 388 -6.76 -7.13 -1.38
C GLY A 388 -6.54 -5.67 -1.01
N GLY A 389 -5.28 -5.24 -1.16
CA GLY A 389 -4.80 -3.90 -0.80
C GLY A 389 -3.66 -3.94 0.21
N ASP A 390 -2.69 -4.83 0.00
CA ASP A 390 -1.39 -4.82 0.69
C ASP A 390 -1.50 -4.84 2.24
N PHE A 391 -2.57 -5.47 2.74
CA PHE A 391 -3.04 -5.47 4.15
C PHE A 391 -3.39 -4.10 4.76
N VAL A 392 -2.95 -2.98 4.16
CA VAL A 392 -3.06 -1.61 4.71
C VAL A 392 -4.19 -0.77 4.12
N ARG A 393 -4.82 -1.21 3.01
CA ARG A 393 -5.87 -0.46 2.28
C ARG A 393 -6.92 -1.41 1.66
N GLY A 394 -7.99 -0.83 1.13
CA GLY A 394 -9.10 -1.53 0.48
C GLY A 394 -10.42 -1.43 1.24
N ALA A 395 -11.51 -1.81 0.57
CA ALA A 395 -12.87 -1.82 1.14
C ALA A 395 -13.81 -2.76 0.37
N ALA A 396 -14.79 -3.34 1.07
CA ALA A 396 -15.83 -4.18 0.47
C ALA A 396 -16.73 -3.45 -0.54
N SER A 397 -16.79 -2.12 -0.47
CA SER A 397 -17.52 -1.25 -1.41
C SER A 397 -16.90 -1.16 -2.81
N LEU A 398 -15.63 -1.57 -2.97
CA LEU A 398 -14.96 -1.66 -4.27
C LEU A 398 -15.42 -2.88 -5.11
N LEU A 399 -16.07 -3.86 -4.48
CA LEU A 399 -16.48 -5.14 -5.05
C LEU A 399 -17.95 -5.09 -5.50
N GLY A 400 -18.23 -4.31 -6.56
CA GLY A 400 -19.57 -4.13 -7.11
C GLY A 400 -20.18 -5.46 -7.61
N PRO A 401 -21.31 -5.93 -7.03
CA PRO A 401 -21.82 -7.29 -7.22
C PRO A 401 -22.53 -7.55 -8.57
N GLN A 402 -22.72 -6.51 -9.39
CA GLN A 402 -23.68 -6.52 -10.50
C GLN A 402 -23.42 -7.60 -11.55
N ARG A 403 -22.18 -8.09 -11.71
CA ARG A 403 -21.83 -9.14 -12.68
C ARG A 403 -22.05 -10.53 -12.09
N LEU A 404 -21.49 -10.83 -10.92
CA LEU A 404 -21.72 -12.10 -10.22
C LEU A 404 -23.21 -12.35 -9.88
N MET A 405 -24.03 -11.30 -9.72
CA MET A 405 -25.49 -11.45 -9.54
C MET A 405 -26.26 -11.84 -10.83
N ARG A 406 -25.56 -12.04 -11.95
CA ARG A 406 -26.08 -12.80 -13.10
C ARG A 406 -26.16 -14.30 -12.81
N GLU A 407 -25.32 -14.79 -11.89
CA GLU A 407 -25.16 -16.21 -11.55
C GLU A 407 -26.06 -16.59 -10.36
N ASP A 408 -26.37 -17.89 -10.25
CA ASP A 408 -27.09 -18.46 -9.11
C ASP A 408 -26.14 -18.75 -7.94
N VAL A 409 -25.66 -17.67 -7.31
CA VAL A 409 -24.78 -17.67 -6.13
C VAL A 409 -25.24 -16.63 -5.09
N VAL A 410 -24.93 -16.85 -3.81
CA VAL A 410 -24.92 -15.76 -2.82
C VAL A 410 -23.51 -15.17 -2.78
N LEU A 411 -23.40 -13.84 -2.81
CA LEU A 411 -22.13 -13.12 -2.72
C LEU A 411 -22.07 -12.34 -1.41
N VAL A 412 -21.00 -12.56 -0.63
CA VAL A 412 -20.68 -11.84 0.60
C VAL A 412 -19.38 -11.06 0.40
N THR A 413 -19.40 -9.75 0.67
CA THR A 413 -18.19 -8.90 0.68
C THR A 413 -18.04 -8.23 2.05
N LEU A 414 -16.82 -8.24 2.61
CA LEU A 414 -16.57 -7.85 4.01
C LEU A 414 -15.37 -6.92 4.16
N ASN A 415 -15.45 -6.00 5.11
CA ASN A 415 -14.31 -5.23 5.61
C ASN A 415 -13.65 -6.01 6.77
N TYR A 416 -12.34 -5.83 6.98
CA TYR A 416 -11.56 -6.38 8.09
C TYR A 416 -10.50 -5.34 8.52
N ARG A 417 -10.01 -5.36 9.77
CA ARG A 417 -9.01 -4.37 10.24
C ARG A 417 -7.74 -4.39 9.38
N LEU A 418 -7.21 -3.20 9.09
CA LEU A 418 -6.10 -2.99 8.15
C LEU A 418 -4.83 -2.48 8.84
N GLY A 419 -3.68 -2.80 8.24
CA GLY A 419 -2.35 -2.35 8.64
C GLY A 419 -2.10 -2.46 10.13
N VAL A 420 -1.65 -1.36 10.74
CA VAL A 420 -1.37 -1.26 12.19
C VAL A 420 -2.55 -1.67 13.09
N LEU A 421 -3.80 -1.51 12.66
CA LEU A 421 -4.97 -1.91 13.43
C LEU A 421 -5.29 -3.41 13.24
N GLY A 422 -4.96 -3.98 12.08
CA GLY A 422 -5.22 -5.37 11.72
C GLY A 422 -4.10 -6.37 12.02
N PHE A 423 -2.85 -5.93 12.02
CA PHE A 423 -1.71 -6.83 11.86
C PHE A 423 -0.48 -6.46 12.69
N MET A 424 -0.49 -5.34 13.43
CA MET A 424 0.63 -5.00 14.32
C MET A 424 0.81 -6.11 15.37
N SER A 425 2.02 -6.67 15.41
CA SER A 425 2.45 -7.59 16.47
C SER A 425 3.73 -7.08 17.12
N SER A 426 3.89 -7.29 18.43
CA SER A 426 5.13 -7.04 19.16
C SER A 426 6.09 -8.24 19.18
N GLY A 427 5.68 -9.41 18.67
CA GLY A 427 6.37 -10.67 18.97
C GLY A 427 6.07 -11.22 20.37
N TYR A 428 5.14 -10.62 21.12
CA TYR A 428 4.70 -11.07 22.45
C TYR A 428 3.16 -11.12 22.57
N PRO A 429 2.59 -11.89 23.53
CA PRO A 429 1.14 -12.14 23.60
C PRO A 429 0.26 -10.90 23.79
N GLU A 430 0.78 -9.83 24.40
CA GLU A 430 0.05 -8.59 24.70
C GLU A 430 -0.39 -7.84 23.42
N LEU A 431 0.35 -8.05 22.33
CA LEU A 431 0.09 -7.52 20.99
C LEU A 431 0.46 -8.60 19.96
N ALA A 432 -0.36 -9.64 19.87
CA ALA A 432 -0.08 -10.86 19.12
C ALA A 432 -0.36 -10.80 17.60
N GLY A 433 -0.77 -9.65 17.02
CA GLY A 433 -1.06 -9.51 15.58
C GLY A 433 -2.29 -10.27 15.07
N ASN A 434 -2.36 -10.52 13.76
CA ASN A 434 -3.38 -11.34 13.08
C ASN A 434 -4.86 -10.94 13.33
N TYR A 435 -5.15 -9.74 13.82
CA TYR A 435 -6.50 -9.25 14.12
C TYR A 435 -7.39 -9.22 12.87
N GLY A 436 -6.87 -8.78 11.72
CA GLY A 436 -7.58 -8.79 10.44
C GLY A 436 -7.92 -10.20 9.95
N LEU A 437 -7.10 -11.22 10.26
CA LEU A 437 -7.44 -12.63 9.97
C LEU A 437 -8.53 -13.15 10.91
N LEU A 438 -8.47 -12.78 12.19
CA LEU A 438 -9.52 -13.11 13.16
C LEU A 438 -10.86 -12.45 12.80
N ASP A 439 -10.84 -11.24 12.25
CA ASP A 439 -12.03 -10.56 11.71
C ASP A 439 -12.66 -11.36 10.56
N VAL A 440 -11.86 -11.89 9.62
CA VAL A 440 -12.36 -12.78 8.56
C VAL A 440 -12.90 -14.11 9.14
N ILE A 441 -12.27 -14.68 10.17
CA ILE A 441 -12.79 -15.88 10.87
C ILE A 441 -14.16 -15.59 11.53
N GLN A 442 -14.34 -14.41 12.12
CA GLN A 442 -15.61 -13.99 12.71
C GLN A 442 -16.67 -13.70 11.63
N ALA A 443 -16.30 -13.14 10.49
CA ALA A 443 -17.20 -12.97 9.33
C ALA A 443 -17.61 -14.32 8.73
N LEU A 444 -16.68 -15.27 8.58
CA LEU A 444 -16.96 -16.63 8.12
C LEU A 444 -17.86 -17.40 9.11
N SER A 445 -17.61 -17.25 10.42
CA SER A 445 -18.49 -17.78 11.46
C SER A 445 -19.89 -17.18 11.40
N TRP A 446 -20.00 -15.89 11.07
CA TRP A 446 -21.29 -15.24 10.83
C TRP A 446 -21.99 -15.82 9.59
N VAL A 447 -21.27 -16.05 8.49
CA VAL A 447 -21.80 -16.65 7.25
C VAL A 447 -22.30 -18.07 7.48
N ARG A 448 -21.53 -18.92 8.17
CA ARG A 448 -21.93 -20.30 8.55
C ARG A 448 -23.32 -20.31 9.21
N ASP A 449 -23.55 -19.38 10.12
CA ASP A 449 -24.78 -19.30 10.91
C ASP A 449 -25.94 -18.58 10.17
N ALA A 450 -25.63 -17.62 9.30
CA ALA A 450 -26.62 -16.68 8.73
C ALA A 450 -26.92 -16.89 7.23
N ALA A 451 -26.11 -17.66 6.48
CA ALA A 451 -26.26 -17.79 5.02
C ALA A 451 -27.67 -18.21 4.60
N ARG A 452 -28.32 -19.07 5.39
CA ARG A 452 -29.69 -19.57 5.15
C ARG A 452 -30.74 -18.46 5.12
N ASP A 453 -30.56 -17.38 5.89
CA ASP A 453 -31.47 -16.21 5.91
C ASP A 453 -31.49 -15.48 4.54
N PHE A 454 -30.45 -15.69 3.72
CA PHE A 454 -30.27 -15.13 2.38
C PHE A 454 -30.31 -16.21 1.27
N ALA A 455 -30.86 -17.40 1.59
CA ALA A 455 -30.91 -18.60 0.75
C ALA A 455 -29.54 -19.19 0.32
N GLY A 456 -28.48 -18.85 1.03
CA GLY A 456 -27.15 -19.46 0.88
C GLY A 456 -27.00 -20.76 1.66
N ASP A 457 -26.13 -21.64 1.15
CA ASP A 457 -25.80 -22.93 1.72
C ASP A 457 -24.48 -22.87 2.52
N PRO A 458 -24.51 -22.96 3.87
CA PRO A 458 -23.30 -22.93 4.69
C PRO A 458 -22.40 -24.17 4.54
N SER A 459 -22.82 -25.20 3.78
CA SER A 459 -22.00 -26.36 3.40
C SER A 459 -21.31 -26.21 2.04
N ARG A 460 -21.58 -25.13 1.30
CA ARG A 460 -20.96 -24.80 0.00
C ARG A 460 -20.46 -23.35 -0.03
N VAL A 461 -19.71 -22.98 1.01
CA VAL A 461 -18.98 -21.71 1.14
C VAL A 461 -17.62 -21.83 0.43
N THR A 462 -17.34 -20.88 -0.44
CA THR A 462 -16.08 -20.72 -1.17
C THR A 462 -15.42 -19.43 -0.75
N LEU A 463 -14.21 -19.52 -0.21
CA LEU A 463 -13.42 -18.35 0.20
C LEU A 463 -12.62 -17.83 -0.99
N VAL A 464 -12.91 -16.61 -1.42
CA VAL A 464 -12.25 -15.94 -2.56
C VAL A 464 -11.38 -14.82 -2.03
N GLY A 465 -10.12 -14.77 -2.45
CA GLY A 465 -9.20 -13.70 -2.08
C GLY A 465 -8.45 -13.16 -3.29
N HIS A 466 -8.06 -11.89 -3.23
CA HIS A 466 -7.18 -11.25 -4.21
C HIS A 466 -5.96 -10.58 -3.56
N GLY A 467 -4.75 -10.81 -4.07
CA GLY A 467 -3.51 -10.21 -3.54
C GLY A 467 -3.32 -10.53 -2.06
N ALA A 468 -3.21 -9.50 -1.21
CA ALA A 468 -3.24 -9.64 0.25
C ALA A 468 -4.44 -10.49 0.75
N GLY A 469 -5.62 -10.34 0.14
CA GLY A 469 -6.79 -11.16 0.48
C GLY A 469 -6.66 -12.63 0.06
N ALA A 470 -5.87 -12.93 -0.99
CA ALA A 470 -5.53 -14.30 -1.39
C ALA A 470 -4.51 -14.91 -0.41
N ALA A 471 -3.50 -14.15 0.00
CA ALA A 471 -2.61 -14.56 1.09
C ALA A 471 -3.39 -14.87 2.38
N MET A 472 -4.35 -14.02 2.77
CA MET A 472 -5.25 -14.30 3.90
C MET A 472 -6.09 -15.57 3.68
N ALA A 473 -6.69 -15.75 2.50
CA ALA A 473 -7.49 -16.94 2.19
C ALA A 473 -6.67 -18.24 2.27
N HIS A 474 -5.41 -18.22 1.81
CA HIS A 474 -4.50 -19.35 1.93
C HIS A 474 -4.06 -19.56 3.40
N ILE A 475 -3.69 -18.51 4.14
CA ILE A 475 -3.39 -18.64 5.59
C ILE A 475 -4.57 -19.26 6.35
N LEU A 476 -5.80 -18.87 6.02
CA LEU A 476 -7.00 -19.47 6.61
C LEU A 476 -7.24 -20.93 6.19
N MET A 477 -6.83 -21.34 4.99
CA MET A 477 -6.86 -22.75 4.57
C MET A 477 -5.85 -23.62 5.36
N LEU A 478 -4.71 -23.03 5.75
CA LEU A 478 -3.72 -23.63 6.64
C LEU A 478 -4.09 -23.50 8.13
N SER A 479 -5.14 -22.74 8.48
CA SER A 479 -5.45 -22.39 9.86
C SER A 479 -6.30 -23.45 10.57
N PRO A 480 -5.88 -23.95 11.76
CA PRO A 480 -6.73 -24.81 12.57
C PRO A 480 -8.01 -24.09 13.05
N ARG A 481 -7.98 -22.75 13.19
CA ARG A 481 -9.14 -21.95 13.66
C ARG A 481 -10.21 -21.69 12.61
N ALA A 482 -9.91 -21.88 11.33
CA ALA A 482 -10.89 -21.71 10.25
C ALA A 482 -11.44 -23.04 9.70
N LYS A 483 -10.97 -24.18 10.23
CA LYS A 483 -11.32 -25.53 9.80
C LYS A 483 -12.84 -25.74 9.77
N GLY A 484 -13.37 -26.06 8.59
CA GLY A 484 -14.80 -26.31 8.36
C GLY A 484 -15.68 -25.08 8.14
N LEU A 485 -15.15 -23.85 8.21
CA LEU A 485 -15.92 -22.63 7.91
C LEU A 485 -16.14 -22.39 6.41
N PHE A 486 -15.34 -23.03 5.56
CA PHE A 486 -15.48 -23.04 4.10
C PHE A 486 -15.01 -24.38 3.54
N GLN A 487 -15.38 -24.68 2.28
CA GLN A 487 -15.16 -25.97 1.65
C GLN A 487 -14.39 -25.88 0.33
N ARG A 488 -14.10 -24.67 -0.17
CA ARG A 488 -13.32 -24.40 -1.40
C ARG A 488 -12.58 -23.06 -1.28
N VAL A 489 -11.49 -22.89 -2.03
CA VAL A 489 -10.69 -21.65 -2.03
C VAL A 489 -10.39 -21.17 -3.45
N VAL A 490 -10.42 -19.85 -3.68
CA VAL A 490 -9.96 -19.19 -4.90
C VAL A 490 -8.88 -18.15 -4.56
N LEU A 491 -7.68 -18.33 -5.09
CA LEU A 491 -6.51 -17.48 -4.86
C LEU A 491 -6.14 -16.66 -6.10
N GLN A 492 -6.60 -15.42 -6.17
CA GLN A 492 -6.31 -14.50 -7.27
C GLN A 492 -5.04 -13.70 -6.97
N SER A 493 -3.97 -13.89 -7.74
CA SER A 493 -2.74 -13.08 -7.65
C SER A 493 -2.10 -13.02 -6.26
N GLY A 494 -2.09 -14.11 -5.50
CA GLY A 494 -1.44 -14.16 -4.18
C GLY A 494 -1.54 -15.49 -3.45
N SER A 495 -0.65 -15.70 -2.47
CA SER A 495 -0.59 -16.91 -1.64
C SER A 495 0.12 -16.62 -0.31
N SER A 496 0.05 -17.52 0.67
CA SER A 496 0.82 -17.46 1.91
C SER A 496 2.33 -17.61 1.71
N LEU A 497 2.78 -18.11 0.54
CA LEU A 497 4.19 -18.31 0.19
C LEU A 497 4.82 -17.12 -0.54
N CYS A 498 4.07 -16.04 -0.79
CA CYS A 498 4.64 -14.85 -1.42
C CYS A 498 5.46 -14.04 -0.41
N PRO A 499 6.60 -13.43 -0.79
CA PRO A 499 7.55 -12.82 0.16
C PRO A 499 6.98 -11.63 0.95
N TRP A 500 5.86 -11.06 0.48
CA TRP A 500 5.10 -9.99 1.13
C TRP A 500 3.97 -10.50 2.06
N ALA A 501 3.72 -11.81 2.15
CA ALA A 501 2.51 -12.38 2.77
C ALA A 501 2.58 -12.60 4.29
N VAL A 502 3.76 -12.82 4.86
CA VAL A 502 3.99 -13.07 6.29
C VAL A 502 5.16 -12.21 6.78
N GLU A 503 5.10 -11.72 8.02
CA GLU A 503 6.14 -10.93 8.68
C GLU A 503 7.11 -11.84 9.45
N PRO A 504 8.40 -11.89 9.09
CA PRO A 504 9.40 -12.63 9.85
C PRO A 504 9.82 -11.88 11.14
N GLU A 505 9.86 -10.54 11.11
CA GLU A 505 10.41 -9.70 12.19
C GLU A 505 9.37 -8.72 12.78
N PRO A 506 8.31 -9.21 13.45
CA PRO A 506 7.25 -8.35 13.98
C PRO A 506 7.73 -7.42 15.11
N TYR A 507 8.68 -7.87 15.94
CA TYR A 507 9.19 -7.06 17.05
C TYR A 507 9.82 -5.75 16.55
N ASP A 508 10.69 -5.82 15.54
CA ASP A 508 11.36 -4.63 14.99
C ASP A 508 10.36 -3.70 14.29
N ALA A 509 9.38 -4.24 13.57
CA ALA A 509 8.29 -3.46 13.00
C ALA A 509 7.52 -2.64 14.06
N ALA A 510 7.21 -3.24 15.22
CA ALA A 510 6.52 -2.59 16.32
C ALA A 510 7.42 -1.65 17.14
N ALA A 511 8.68 -2.02 17.38
CA ALA A 511 9.66 -1.18 18.05
C ALA A 511 9.90 0.12 17.25
N LEU A 512 10.12 -0.02 15.93
CA LEU A 512 10.21 1.11 15.02
C LEU A 512 8.94 1.98 15.06
N LEU A 513 7.73 1.40 15.05
CA LEU A 513 6.50 2.21 15.12
C LEU A 513 6.37 2.97 16.46
N SER A 514 6.78 2.35 17.56
CA SER A 514 6.79 2.96 18.89
C SER A 514 7.69 4.19 18.94
N ASP A 515 8.92 4.05 18.42
CA ASP A 515 9.89 5.15 18.29
C ASP A 515 9.34 6.31 17.43
N ASP A 516 8.56 6.02 16.36
CA ASP A 516 7.96 7.03 15.46
C ASP A 516 6.72 7.74 16.04
N LEU A 517 6.30 7.36 17.25
CA LEU A 517 5.12 7.86 17.96
C LEU A 517 5.45 8.46 19.34
N ASP A 518 6.73 8.62 19.68
CA ASP A 518 7.21 8.96 21.03
C ASP A 518 6.57 8.03 22.11
N CYS A 519 6.51 6.72 21.84
CA CYS A 519 6.13 5.68 22.81
C CYS A 519 7.32 4.80 23.17
N GLY A 520 7.36 4.28 24.40
CA GLY A 520 8.36 3.29 24.78
C GLY A 520 8.23 2.01 23.96
N ARG A 521 9.35 1.31 23.72
CA ARG A 521 9.29 -0.01 23.07
C ARG A 521 8.58 -1.00 23.99
N GLY A 522 7.50 -1.60 23.50
CA GLY A 522 6.61 -2.44 24.31
C GLY A 522 5.52 -1.66 25.09
N ASP A 523 5.49 -0.32 25.01
CA ASP A 523 4.48 0.52 25.68
C ASP A 523 3.13 0.48 24.93
N ARG A 524 2.45 -0.65 25.12
CA ARG A 524 1.12 -0.95 24.56
C ARG A 524 0.07 0.10 24.95
N ASP A 525 0.16 0.67 26.15
CA ASP A 525 -0.84 1.61 26.64
C ASP A 525 -0.63 3.01 26.06
N CYS A 526 0.62 3.44 25.84
CA CYS A 526 0.94 4.61 25.02
C CYS A 526 0.44 4.46 23.57
N LEU A 527 0.61 3.27 22.99
CA LEU A 527 0.12 2.95 21.64
C LEU A 527 -1.42 2.95 21.57
N LEU A 528 -2.10 2.37 22.57
CA LEU A 528 -3.58 2.45 22.70
C LEU A 528 -4.05 3.90 22.92
N SER A 529 -3.25 4.74 23.58
CA SER A 529 -3.51 6.18 23.76
C SER A 529 -3.53 6.97 22.45
N ARG A 530 -2.98 6.46 21.34
CA ARG A 530 -2.93 7.18 20.06
C ARG A 530 -4.25 7.05 19.30
N SER A 531 -4.55 8.01 18.43
CA SER A 531 -5.68 7.91 17.50
C SER A 531 -5.32 7.06 16.27
N ALA A 532 -6.32 6.46 15.62
CA ALA A 532 -6.13 5.74 14.35
C ALA A 532 -5.39 6.58 13.29
N GLN A 533 -5.71 7.88 13.20
CA GLN A 533 -4.98 8.84 12.36
C GLN A 533 -3.47 8.85 12.67
N GLN A 534 -3.06 8.92 13.95
CA GLN A 534 -1.65 8.91 14.31
C GLN A 534 -0.97 7.58 13.97
N LEU A 535 -1.61 6.46 14.32
CA LEU A 535 -1.10 5.10 14.09
C LEU A 535 -0.90 4.83 12.59
N VAL A 536 -1.95 5.04 11.78
CA VAL A 536 -1.90 4.79 10.32
C VAL A 536 -0.95 5.76 9.63
N SER A 537 -0.93 7.05 10.00
CA SER A 537 0.04 8.00 9.44
C SER A 537 1.48 7.69 9.85
N ALA A 538 1.73 7.02 10.97
CA ALA A 538 3.08 6.57 11.36
C ALA A 538 3.53 5.34 10.56
N ALA A 539 2.65 4.35 10.40
CA ALA A 539 2.92 3.21 9.52
C ALA A 539 3.18 3.65 8.07
N GLN A 540 2.35 4.54 7.52
CA GLN A 540 2.50 5.02 6.13
C GLN A 540 3.83 5.73 5.86
N ARG A 541 4.40 6.46 6.83
CA ARG A 541 5.69 7.16 6.64
C ARG A 541 6.83 6.20 6.32
N ARG A 542 6.75 4.94 6.78
CA ARG A 542 7.76 3.90 6.55
C ARG A 542 7.59 3.18 5.21
N MET A 543 6.37 3.12 4.69
CA MET A 543 6.03 2.49 3.40
C MET A 543 6.28 3.39 2.17
N ARG A 544 7.24 4.33 2.24
CA ARG A 544 7.59 5.15 1.07
C ARG A 544 8.56 4.39 0.16
N PHE A 545 8.34 4.52 -1.15
CA PHE A 545 9.12 3.92 -2.25
C PHE A 545 9.02 2.39 -2.46
N VAL A 546 8.52 1.57 -1.51
CA VAL A 546 8.15 0.16 -1.77
C VAL A 546 6.69 -0.11 -1.43
N SER A 547 5.95 -0.74 -2.34
CA SER A 547 4.58 -1.22 -2.07
C SER A 547 4.53 -2.55 -1.29
N PHE A 548 5.69 -3.18 -1.03
CA PHE A 548 5.79 -4.55 -0.48
C PHE A 548 6.84 -4.74 0.63
N ALA A 549 7.68 -3.73 0.93
CA ALA A 549 8.44 -3.68 2.19
C ALA A 549 7.62 -3.05 3.33
N GLY A 550 6.28 -3.14 3.23
CA GLY A 550 5.37 -2.70 4.27
C GLY A 550 5.27 -3.76 5.36
N HIS A 551 5.75 -3.42 6.55
CA HIS A 551 5.37 -4.18 7.74
C HIS A 551 3.87 -4.02 8.04
N MET A 552 3.37 -4.74 9.05
CA MET A 552 1.94 -4.84 9.40
C MET A 552 1.15 -5.75 8.44
N ARG A 553 1.68 -6.97 8.30
CA ARG A 553 1.13 -8.14 7.58
C ARG A 553 1.01 -9.33 8.56
N PRO A 554 0.36 -10.45 8.20
CA PRO A 554 0.22 -11.62 9.07
C PRO A 554 1.52 -12.14 9.70
N VAL A 555 1.43 -12.76 10.88
CA VAL A 555 2.54 -13.35 11.64
C VAL A 555 2.29 -14.83 11.95
N VAL A 556 3.35 -15.63 12.13
CA VAL A 556 3.25 -16.93 12.83
C VAL A 556 2.96 -16.65 14.31
N ASP A 557 1.89 -17.24 14.86
CA ASP A 557 1.35 -16.85 16.17
C ASP A 557 1.26 -17.97 17.23
N ALA A 558 1.80 -19.16 16.99
CA ALA A 558 1.81 -20.26 17.97
C ALA A 558 2.47 -19.93 19.32
N ALA A 559 3.54 -19.12 19.33
CA ALA A 559 4.16 -18.64 20.57
C ALA A 559 3.39 -17.46 21.22
N LEU A 560 2.47 -16.83 20.48
CA LEU A 560 1.83 -15.57 20.85
C LEU A 560 0.40 -15.76 21.40
N ARG A 561 -0.21 -16.94 21.21
CA ARG A 561 -1.57 -17.26 21.66
C ARG A 561 -1.80 -18.76 21.75
N SER A 562 -2.65 -19.19 22.69
CA SER A 562 -3.03 -20.60 22.88
C SER A 562 -3.83 -21.21 21.72
N ALA A 563 -4.50 -20.36 20.94
CA ALA A 563 -5.23 -20.75 19.73
C ALA A 563 -4.63 -19.99 18.53
N PRO A 564 -3.58 -20.51 17.87
CA PRO A 564 -2.96 -19.85 16.72
C PRO A 564 -3.90 -19.75 15.52
N VAL A 565 -3.74 -18.68 14.74
CA VAL A 565 -4.29 -18.56 13.39
C VAL A 565 -3.31 -19.16 12.38
N LEU A 566 -2.01 -18.91 12.53
CA LEU A 566 -0.93 -19.44 11.69
C LEU A 566 0.09 -20.13 12.61
N PRO A 567 0.01 -21.46 12.80
CA PRO A 567 0.77 -22.16 13.84
C PRO A 567 2.26 -22.37 13.52
N ALA A 568 2.65 -22.33 12.25
CA ALA A 568 4.03 -22.43 11.81
C ALA A 568 4.19 -21.72 10.44
N GLU A 569 5.41 -21.65 9.93
CA GLU A 569 5.68 -21.11 8.60
C GLU A 569 4.83 -21.83 7.51
N PRO A 570 4.17 -21.10 6.59
CA PRO A 570 3.25 -21.71 5.62
C PRO A 570 3.89 -22.80 4.76
N ARG A 571 5.19 -22.64 4.42
CA ARG A 571 5.95 -23.64 3.68
C ARG A 571 6.06 -24.96 4.45
N SER A 572 6.38 -24.90 5.74
CA SER A 572 6.50 -26.09 6.59
C SER A 572 5.15 -26.79 6.78
N LEU A 573 4.05 -26.06 6.90
CA LEU A 573 2.70 -26.63 6.97
C LEU A 573 2.32 -27.36 5.67
N LEU A 574 2.67 -26.79 4.52
CA LEU A 574 2.43 -27.40 3.20
C LEU A 574 3.29 -28.64 2.96
N GLU A 575 4.60 -28.57 3.26
CA GLU A 575 5.54 -29.70 3.10
C GLU A 575 5.21 -30.85 4.06
N ALA A 576 4.83 -30.57 5.31
CA ALA A 576 4.38 -31.57 6.28
C ALA A 576 2.93 -32.06 6.06
N ARG A 577 2.15 -31.34 5.22
CA ARG A 577 0.72 -31.56 4.97
C ARG A 577 -0.19 -31.42 6.20
N ASP A 578 0.21 -30.62 7.18
CA ASP A 578 -0.56 -30.37 8.42
C ASP A 578 -1.61 -29.27 8.22
N PHE A 579 -2.58 -29.53 7.34
CA PHE A 579 -3.71 -28.64 7.07
C PHE A 579 -4.91 -29.40 6.48
N THR A 580 -6.04 -28.71 6.25
CA THR A 580 -7.20 -29.33 5.58
C THR A 580 -7.12 -29.09 4.07
N GLN A 581 -6.75 -30.11 3.29
CA GLN A 581 -6.79 -30.02 1.83
C GLN A 581 -8.24 -29.82 1.35
N LEU A 582 -8.44 -28.82 0.49
CA LEU A 582 -9.71 -28.44 -0.12
C LEU A 582 -9.51 -28.29 -1.64
N PRO A 583 -10.57 -28.36 -2.46
CA PRO A 583 -10.50 -27.95 -3.86
C PRO A 583 -10.03 -26.50 -3.98
N LEU A 584 -9.01 -26.29 -4.81
CA LEU A 584 -8.34 -25.01 -4.97
C LEU A 584 -8.43 -24.53 -6.43
N MET A 585 -8.85 -23.29 -6.62
CA MET A 585 -8.54 -22.54 -7.83
C MET A 585 -7.49 -21.48 -7.47
N ALA A 586 -6.53 -21.26 -8.35
CA ALA A 586 -5.58 -20.16 -8.21
C ALA A 586 -5.33 -19.52 -9.57
N GLY A 587 -4.83 -18.28 -9.61
CA GLY A 587 -4.31 -17.74 -10.85
C GLY A 587 -3.53 -16.45 -10.72
N LEU A 588 -3.08 -15.98 -11.87
CA LEU A 588 -2.27 -14.79 -12.08
C LEU A 588 -2.83 -13.96 -13.24
N VAL A 589 -2.53 -12.67 -13.28
CA VAL A 589 -2.53 -11.88 -14.52
C VAL A 589 -1.12 -11.87 -15.13
N ARG A 590 -1.00 -11.56 -16.43
CA ARG A 590 0.30 -11.63 -17.14
C ARG A 590 1.37 -10.69 -16.60
N ASP A 591 1.00 -9.47 -16.17
CA ASP A 591 1.95 -8.40 -15.86
C ASP A 591 1.70 -7.82 -14.46
N GLU A 592 1.56 -8.70 -13.45
CA GLU A 592 1.21 -8.36 -12.05
C GLU A 592 1.87 -7.07 -11.55
N ALA A 593 3.21 -7.01 -11.57
CA ALA A 593 3.99 -5.93 -10.98
C ALA A 593 3.94 -4.60 -11.75
N LEU A 594 3.24 -4.53 -12.89
CA LEU A 594 3.19 -3.35 -13.76
C LEU A 594 2.76 -2.09 -12.99
N GLN A 595 1.74 -2.19 -12.12
CA GLN A 595 1.31 -1.07 -11.29
C GLN A 595 2.47 -0.47 -10.48
N THR A 596 3.29 -1.31 -9.86
CA THR A 596 4.41 -0.89 -9.02
C THR A 596 5.51 -0.23 -9.84
N VAL A 597 5.88 -0.82 -10.98
CA VAL A 597 6.87 -0.23 -11.91
C VAL A 597 6.41 1.14 -12.41
N LEU A 598 5.12 1.29 -12.75
CA LEU A 598 4.56 2.57 -13.18
C LEU A 598 4.48 3.62 -12.04
N TYR A 599 4.35 3.20 -10.78
CA TYR A 599 4.52 4.12 -9.64
C TYR A 599 5.98 4.56 -9.48
N GLN A 600 6.94 3.64 -9.57
CA GLN A 600 8.37 3.96 -9.50
C GLN A 600 8.78 5.00 -10.56
N TYR A 601 8.33 4.85 -11.81
CA TYR A 601 8.57 5.83 -12.88
C TYR A 601 7.83 7.19 -12.71
N LEU A 602 6.83 7.27 -11.83
CA LEU A 602 6.15 8.53 -11.48
C LEU A 602 6.74 9.22 -10.25
N GLU A 603 7.33 8.47 -9.32
CA GLU A 603 8.00 9.00 -8.12
C GLU A 603 9.50 9.29 -8.35
N ALA A 604 10.13 8.61 -9.31
CA ALA A 604 11.49 8.89 -9.78
C ALA A 604 11.69 10.37 -10.16
N GLU A 605 12.74 11.00 -9.63
CA GLU A 605 13.08 12.40 -9.90
C GLU A 605 13.69 12.59 -11.30
N ARG A 606 14.41 11.59 -11.80
CA ARG A 606 15.06 11.58 -13.11
C ARG A 606 14.73 10.30 -13.91
N PRO A 607 13.47 10.09 -14.34
CA PRO A 607 12.99 8.84 -14.94
C PRO A 607 13.58 8.48 -16.32
N THR A 608 14.49 9.29 -16.86
CA THR A 608 15.22 9.07 -18.13
C THR A 608 16.73 9.17 -17.95
N ASP A 609 17.23 9.23 -16.71
CA ASP A 609 18.65 9.18 -16.38
C ASP A 609 19.01 7.73 -16.08
N GLY A 610 19.71 7.07 -17.00
CA GLY A 610 19.96 5.64 -16.91
C GLY A 610 20.76 5.23 -15.67
N TYR A 611 21.74 6.05 -15.26
CA TYR A 611 22.57 5.78 -14.08
C TYR A 611 21.75 5.91 -12.79
N TYR A 612 20.87 6.90 -12.71
CA TYR A 612 19.92 7.03 -11.59
C TYR A 612 18.88 5.90 -11.57
N MET A 613 18.30 5.55 -12.73
CA MET A 613 17.31 4.48 -12.80
C MET A 613 17.92 3.12 -12.44
N GLU A 614 19.13 2.82 -12.90
CA GLU A 614 19.85 1.60 -12.51
C GLU A 614 20.19 1.61 -11.01
N HIS A 615 21.02 2.55 -10.54
CA HIS A 615 21.64 2.44 -9.21
C HIS A 615 20.84 3.07 -8.06
N SER A 616 19.90 3.99 -8.34
CA SER A 616 19.10 4.67 -7.30
C SER A 616 17.65 4.17 -7.20
N VAL A 617 17.16 3.46 -8.23
CA VAL A 617 15.78 2.94 -8.25
C VAL A 617 15.77 1.41 -8.36
N ILE A 618 16.44 0.84 -9.36
CA ILE A 618 16.40 -0.61 -9.62
C ILE A 618 17.25 -1.38 -8.61
N ASP A 619 18.53 -1.04 -8.44
CA ASP A 619 19.43 -1.74 -7.50
C ASP A 619 18.86 -1.69 -6.07
N TRP A 620 18.38 -0.52 -5.64
CA TRP A 620 17.66 -0.37 -4.37
C TRP A 620 16.38 -1.23 -4.30
N THR A 621 15.58 -1.30 -5.35
CA THR A 621 14.39 -2.19 -5.38
C THR A 621 14.79 -3.65 -5.20
N LEU A 622 15.88 -4.09 -5.84
CA LEU A 622 16.39 -5.45 -5.75
C LEU A 622 17.01 -5.73 -4.37
N GLU A 623 17.69 -4.75 -3.75
CA GLU A 623 18.11 -4.83 -2.35
C GLU A 623 16.91 -5.04 -1.42
N GLN A 624 15.80 -4.33 -1.62
CA GLN A 624 14.59 -4.49 -0.80
C GLN A 624 13.95 -5.89 -0.94
N LEU A 625 14.09 -6.58 -2.07
CA LEU A 625 13.66 -7.98 -2.22
C LEU A 625 14.39 -8.92 -1.24
N PHE A 626 15.65 -8.61 -0.96
CA PHE A 626 16.54 -9.40 -0.10
C PHE A 626 16.81 -8.72 1.25
N SER A 627 15.94 -7.80 1.68
CA SER A 627 16.14 -6.98 2.89
C SER A 627 16.22 -7.77 4.20
N TYR A 628 15.70 -9.00 4.23
CA TYR A 628 15.81 -9.93 5.36
C TYR A 628 17.04 -10.85 5.26
N ASN A 629 17.83 -10.74 4.18
CA ASN A 629 19.05 -11.51 3.94
C ASN A 629 20.22 -10.58 3.59
N PHE A 630 20.75 -9.92 4.61
CA PHE A 630 21.90 -9.01 4.50
C PHE A 630 23.19 -9.71 4.01
N SER A 631 23.24 -11.03 4.10
CA SER A 631 24.36 -11.85 3.66
C SER A 631 24.32 -12.04 2.14
N HIS A 632 25.39 -11.60 1.46
CA HIS A 632 25.62 -11.84 0.01
C HIS A 632 24.60 -11.22 -0.95
N GLN A 633 23.77 -10.28 -0.46
CA GLN A 633 22.79 -9.49 -1.20
C GLN A 633 23.28 -9.01 -2.59
N SER A 634 24.51 -8.52 -2.70
CA SER A 634 25.10 -8.05 -3.97
C SER A 634 25.31 -9.15 -5.02
N ALA A 635 25.56 -10.39 -4.61
CA ALA A 635 25.63 -11.55 -5.51
C ALA A 635 24.23 -11.93 -6.03
N LEU A 636 23.21 -11.88 -5.16
CA LEU A 636 21.81 -12.15 -5.51
C LEU A 636 21.30 -11.09 -6.50
N VAL A 637 21.49 -9.80 -6.19
CA VAL A 637 21.18 -8.68 -7.10
C VAL A 637 21.88 -8.84 -8.44
N THR A 638 23.16 -9.21 -8.46
CA THR A 638 23.92 -9.46 -9.70
C THR A 638 23.34 -10.63 -10.51
N ALA A 639 22.95 -11.73 -9.86
CA ALA A 639 22.35 -12.89 -10.52
C ALA A 639 20.99 -12.56 -11.13
N VAL A 640 20.14 -11.82 -10.41
CA VAL A 640 18.83 -11.37 -10.89
C VAL A 640 18.98 -10.39 -12.06
N LYS A 641 19.87 -9.39 -11.97
CA LYS A 641 20.15 -8.45 -13.08
C LYS A 641 20.62 -9.20 -14.33
N ARG A 642 21.48 -10.22 -14.19
CA ARG A 642 21.96 -11.04 -15.32
C ARG A 642 20.85 -11.81 -16.06
N LEU A 643 19.79 -12.24 -15.36
CA LEU A 643 18.67 -12.95 -15.99
C LEU A 643 17.68 -12.00 -16.67
N TYR A 644 17.39 -10.84 -16.06
CA TYR A 644 16.29 -9.98 -16.48
C TYR A 644 16.70 -8.71 -17.23
N LEU A 645 17.81 -8.07 -16.82
CA LEU A 645 18.14 -6.67 -17.11
C LEU A 645 19.50 -6.47 -17.82
N THR A 646 20.06 -7.54 -18.40
CA THR A 646 21.25 -7.47 -19.27
C THR A 646 20.91 -6.77 -20.60
N ASP A 647 21.87 -6.05 -21.17
CA ASP A 647 21.80 -5.39 -22.49
C ASP A 647 20.65 -4.37 -22.67
N LEU A 648 20.20 -3.72 -21.58
CA LEU A 648 19.17 -2.67 -21.60
C LEU A 648 19.78 -1.26 -21.56
N ASP A 649 19.16 -0.32 -22.28
CA ASP A 649 19.42 1.10 -22.07
C ASP A 649 18.51 1.64 -20.96
N TYR A 650 19.06 1.79 -19.75
CA TYR A 650 18.33 2.30 -18.59
C TYR A 650 17.77 3.72 -18.77
N SER A 651 18.23 4.50 -19.76
CA SER A 651 17.67 5.82 -20.09
C SER A 651 16.36 5.75 -20.87
N ARG A 652 15.99 4.58 -21.43
CA ARG A 652 14.81 4.37 -22.28
C ARG A 652 13.74 3.53 -21.56
N PRO A 653 12.70 4.16 -20.95
CA PRO A 653 11.63 3.47 -20.22
C PRO A 653 10.91 2.38 -21.03
N ALA A 654 10.88 2.50 -22.36
CA ALA A 654 10.26 1.53 -23.25
C ALA A 654 10.90 0.13 -23.16
N GLU A 655 12.21 0.04 -22.89
CA GLU A 655 12.94 -1.23 -22.73
C GLU A 655 12.91 -1.71 -21.26
N VAL A 656 13.06 -0.79 -20.31
CA VAL A 656 13.17 -1.12 -18.89
C VAL A 656 11.83 -1.52 -18.28
N ILE A 657 10.74 -0.80 -18.57
CA ILE A 657 9.43 -1.04 -17.94
C ILE A 657 8.95 -2.49 -18.15
N PRO A 658 9.00 -3.09 -19.36
CA PRO A 658 8.63 -4.49 -19.55
C PRO A 658 9.52 -5.46 -18.77
N ARG A 659 10.85 -5.30 -18.83
CA ARG A 659 11.81 -6.23 -18.23
C ARG A 659 11.80 -6.18 -16.70
N LEU A 660 11.64 -5.00 -16.12
CA LEU A 660 11.45 -4.82 -14.67
C LEU A 660 10.06 -5.32 -14.22
N THR A 661 9.03 -5.17 -15.06
CA THR A 661 7.70 -5.75 -14.79
C THR A 661 7.74 -7.27 -14.77
N GLU A 662 8.42 -7.91 -15.72
CA GLU A 662 8.64 -9.37 -15.71
C GLU A 662 9.37 -9.84 -14.45
N LEU A 663 10.51 -9.20 -14.13
CA LEU A 663 11.33 -9.49 -12.95
C LEU A 663 10.50 -9.49 -11.67
N LEU A 664 9.80 -8.38 -11.42
CA LEU A 664 9.03 -8.19 -10.20
C LEU A 664 7.72 -9.02 -10.18
N THR A 665 7.18 -9.37 -11.35
CA THR A 665 6.06 -10.33 -11.46
C THR A 665 6.52 -11.72 -11.00
N ASP A 666 7.70 -12.18 -11.44
CA ASP A 666 8.24 -13.47 -11.01
C ASP A 666 8.65 -13.50 -9.54
N ALA A 667 9.31 -12.45 -9.06
CA ALA A 667 9.79 -12.34 -7.68
C ALA A 667 8.65 -12.25 -6.65
N TRP A 668 7.57 -11.53 -6.95
CA TRP A 668 6.46 -11.31 -6.00
C TRP A 668 5.23 -12.20 -6.22
N TYR A 669 5.06 -12.81 -7.40
CA TYR A 669 3.81 -13.51 -7.75
C TYR A 669 4.00 -14.86 -8.43
N THR A 670 4.71 -14.94 -9.57
CA THR A 670 4.80 -16.20 -10.35
C THR A 670 5.41 -17.33 -9.52
N THR A 671 6.52 -17.06 -8.83
CA THR A 671 7.28 -18.09 -8.10
C THR A 671 6.50 -18.65 -6.91
N CYS A 672 5.90 -17.79 -6.08
CA CYS A 672 5.11 -18.24 -4.93
C CYS A 672 3.79 -18.92 -5.34
N HIS A 673 3.19 -18.50 -6.45
CA HIS A 673 2.04 -19.16 -7.03
C HIS A 673 2.39 -20.56 -7.54
N ASP A 674 3.45 -20.70 -8.33
CA ASP A 674 3.85 -21.98 -8.92
C ASP A 674 4.19 -23.02 -7.83
N LEU A 675 4.94 -22.60 -6.80
CA LEU A 675 5.24 -23.42 -5.62
C LEU A 675 3.96 -23.80 -4.83
N THR A 676 3.04 -22.85 -4.61
CA THR A 676 1.74 -23.10 -3.95
C THR A 676 0.95 -24.17 -4.72
N VAL A 677 0.87 -24.06 -6.04
CA VAL A 677 0.13 -25.02 -6.87
C VAL A 677 0.78 -26.39 -6.81
N ARG A 678 2.11 -26.51 -6.98
CA ARG A 678 2.79 -27.82 -6.95
C ARG A 678 2.60 -28.55 -5.61
N LEU A 679 2.69 -27.83 -4.49
CA LEU A 679 2.51 -28.39 -3.15
C LEU A 679 1.07 -28.90 -2.92
N HIS A 680 0.05 -28.14 -3.33
CA HIS A 680 -1.34 -28.61 -3.23
C HIS A 680 -1.71 -29.68 -4.26
N ALA A 681 -1.15 -29.63 -5.48
CA ALA A 681 -1.40 -30.63 -6.53
C ALA A 681 -0.85 -32.02 -6.14
N ALA A 682 0.15 -32.07 -5.27
CA ALA A 682 0.63 -33.31 -4.65
C ALA A 682 -0.36 -33.92 -3.62
N ALA A 683 -1.48 -33.25 -3.32
CA ALA A 683 -2.47 -33.64 -2.31
C ALA A 683 -3.94 -33.59 -2.77
N GLY A 684 -4.28 -32.85 -3.84
CA GLY A 684 -5.64 -32.78 -4.37
C GLY A 684 -5.77 -31.93 -5.64
N PRO A 685 -6.99 -31.77 -6.18
CA PRO A 685 -7.21 -31.06 -7.44
C PRO A 685 -6.96 -29.55 -7.30
N VAL A 686 -6.08 -29.00 -8.15
CA VAL A 686 -5.79 -27.56 -8.25
C VAL A 686 -6.02 -27.07 -9.68
N TYR A 687 -6.81 -26.02 -9.83
CA TYR A 687 -7.15 -25.38 -11.11
C TYR A 687 -6.42 -24.04 -11.25
N SER A 688 -5.37 -23.98 -12.07
CA SER A 688 -4.57 -22.76 -12.26
C SER A 688 -5.03 -21.96 -13.48
N TYR A 689 -5.03 -20.63 -13.42
CA TYR A 689 -5.23 -19.75 -14.60
C TYR A 689 -4.12 -18.72 -14.78
N LEU A 690 -3.94 -18.31 -16.03
CA LEU A 690 -3.22 -17.09 -16.41
C LEU A 690 -4.16 -16.21 -17.24
N MET A 691 -4.41 -14.99 -16.77
CA MET A 691 -5.21 -14.00 -17.48
C MET A 691 -4.32 -13.03 -18.27
N ALA A 692 -4.32 -13.22 -19.59
CA ALA A 692 -3.60 -12.38 -20.55
C ALA A 692 -4.55 -11.55 -21.45
N HIS A 693 -5.87 -11.60 -21.22
CA HIS A 693 -6.85 -10.83 -21.99
C HIS A 693 -6.66 -9.32 -21.81
N ARG A 694 -6.51 -8.62 -22.94
CA ARG A 694 -6.50 -7.16 -23.03
C ARG A 694 -7.10 -6.71 -24.36
N VAL A 695 -8.04 -5.76 -24.28
CA VAL A 695 -8.45 -4.93 -25.42
C VAL A 695 -7.78 -3.56 -25.30
N PRO A 696 -7.11 -3.03 -26.35
CA PRO A 696 -6.60 -1.67 -26.35
C PRO A 696 -7.71 -0.65 -26.07
N GLY A 697 -7.52 0.23 -25.09
CA GLY A 697 -8.56 1.16 -24.64
C GLY A 697 -9.56 0.60 -23.60
N GLY A 698 -9.50 -0.70 -23.33
CA GLY A 698 -10.37 -1.42 -22.38
C GLY A 698 -10.10 -1.10 -20.90
N PRO A 699 -10.76 -1.84 -19.98
CA PRO A 699 -10.72 -1.59 -18.54
C PRO A 699 -9.38 -2.00 -17.92
N SER A 700 -8.71 -1.08 -17.21
CA SER A 700 -7.54 -1.39 -16.39
C SER A 700 -7.37 -0.41 -15.22
N ARG A 701 -6.91 -0.92 -14.07
CA ARG A 701 -6.60 -0.15 -12.86
C ARG A 701 -5.44 0.82 -13.08
N VAL A 702 -4.46 0.46 -13.91
CA VAL A 702 -3.27 1.30 -14.19
C VAL A 702 -3.50 2.39 -15.24
N ARG A 703 -4.68 2.46 -15.88
CA ARG A 703 -4.95 3.44 -16.95
C ARG A 703 -4.68 4.91 -16.56
N PRO A 704 -5.06 5.42 -15.35
CA PRO A 704 -4.72 6.79 -14.93
C PRO A 704 -3.24 6.98 -14.56
N LEU A 705 -2.50 5.87 -14.37
CA LEU A 705 -1.07 5.85 -14.13
C LEU A 705 -0.33 5.96 -15.48
N ALA A 706 -0.68 5.09 -16.43
CA ALA A 706 -0.18 5.13 -17.81
C ALA A 706 -0.41 6.50 -18.50
N GLN A 707 -1.59 7.10 -18.32
CA GLN A 707 -1.87 8.47 -18.81
C GLN A 707 -0.95 9.53 -18.20
N ARG A 708 -0.57 9.39 -16.92
CA ARG A 708 0.39 10.29 -16.27
C ARG A 708 1.82 10.08 -16.79
N LEU A 709 2.26 8.85 -17.04
CA LEU A 709 3.56 8.60 -17.69
C LEU A 709 3.63 9.23 -19.09
N ARG A 710 2.61 8.99 -19.93
CA ARG A 710 2.50 9.59 -21.28
C ARG A 710 2.57 11.13 -21.22
N SER A 711 1.94 11.76 -20.22
CA SER A 711 1.99 13.22 -20.04
C SER A 711 3.37 13.77 -19.67
N ARG A 712 4.31 12.92 -19.23
CA ARG A 712 5.73 13.25 -18.98
C ARG A 712 6.66 12.86 -20.15
N GLY A 713 6.12 12.37 -21.27
CA GLY A 713 6.92 11.83 -22.39
C GLY A 713 7.50 10.44 -22.15
N LEU A 714 7.06 9.73 -21.10
CA LEU A 714 7.48 8.35 -20.82
C LEU A 714 6.51 7.38 -21.51
N ASP A 715 7.04 6.46 -22.31
CA ASP A 715 6.25 5.48 -23.09
C ASP A 715 6.79 4.05 -22.94
N SER A 716 5.90 3.07 -23.10
CA SER A 716 6.19 1.63 -23.14
C SER A 716 4.98 0.87 -23.70
N ALA A 717 5.22 -0.25 -24.39
CA ALA A 717 4.14 -1.09 -24.93
C ALA A 717 3.13 -1.57 -23.86
N LEU A 718 3.57 -1.75 -22.60
CA LEU A 718 2.70 -2.17 -21.51
C LEU A 718 1.69 -1.08 -21.07
N LEU A 719 1.87 0.19 -21.47
CA LEU A 719 0.93 1.27 -21.13
C LEU A 719 -0.46 1.09 -21.76
N ASP A 720 -0.56 0.38 -22.89
CA ASP A 720 -1.84 0.02 -23.53
C ASP A 720 -2.13 -1.48 -23.48
N SER A 721 -1.09 -2.33 -23.50
CA SER A 721 -1.22 -3.79 -23.66
C SER A 721 -1.09 -4.60 -22.36
N GLY A 722 -0.61 -3.99 -21.27
CA GLY A 722 -0.35 -4.67 -20.00
C GLY A 722 -1.61 -5.09 -19.25
N VAL A 723 -1.57 -6.20 -18.50
CA VAL A 723 -2.62 -6.76 -17.65
C VAL A 723 -2.11 -6.78 -16.20
N SER A 724 -2.43 -5.73 -15.45
CA SER A 724 -1.82 -5.42 -14.15
C SER A 724 -2.57 -6.07 -12.99
N HIS A 725 -1.89 -6.22 -11.84
CA HIS A 725 -2.44 -6.83 -10.60
C HIS A 725 -3.90 -6.44 -10.30
N GLY A 726 -4.79 -7.43 -10.33
CA GLY A 726 -6.23 -7.26 -10.07
C GLY A 726 -7.03 -6.61 -11.19
N ASP A 727 -6.54 -6.58 -12.42
CA ASP A 727 -7.36 -6.27 -13.59
C ASP A 727 -8.41 -7.37 -13.86
N ASP A 728 -8.20 -8.61 -13.42
CA ASP A 728 -9.17 -9.70 -13.45
C ASP A 728 -10.43 -9.41 -12.60
N LEU A 729 -10.26 -8.75 -11.44
CA LEU A 729 -11.37 -8.25 -10.62
C LEU A 729 -12.29 -7.30 -11.38
N LEU A 730 -11.80 -6.57 -12.39
CA LEU A 730 -12.63 -5.66 -13.18
C LEU A 730 -13.66 -6.39 -14.06
N TYR A 731 -13.48 -7.70 -14.27
CA TYR A 731 -14.38 -8.56 -15.03
C TYR A 731 -15.39 -9.28 -14.11
N LEU A 732 -14.99 -9.62 -12.88
CA LEU A 732 -15.86 -10.19 -11.84
C LEU A 732 -16.74 -9.14 -11.13
N PHE A 733 -16.25 -7.91 -10.94
CA PHE A 733 -16.87 -6.87 -10.14
C PHE A 733 -16.95 -5.53 -10.87
N ARG A 734 -18.10 -4.85 -10.77
CA ARG A 734 -18.25 -3.48 -11.30
C ARG A 734 -17.64 -2.47 -10.32
N SER A 735 -16.33 -2.32 -10.37
CA SER A 735 -15.57 -1.49 -9.43
C SER A 735 -15.56 0.01 -9.81
N PRO A 736 -15.64 0.95 -8.84
CA PRO A 736 -15.53 2.39 -9.11
C PRO A 736 -14.13 2.82 -9.62
N ILE A 737 -13.12 1.97 -9.42
CA ILE A 737 -11.75 2.14 -9.93
C ILE A 737 -11.50 1.41 -11.27
N SER A 738 -12.57 1.02 -11.99
CA SER A 738 -12.51 0.50 -13.35
C SER A 738 -12.38 1.65 -14.36
N PHE A 739 -11.18 1.90 -14.87
CA PHE A 739 -10.93 2.96 -15.85
C PHE A 739 -10.84 2.41 -17.29
N GLY A 740 -11.73 2.86 -18.17
CA GLY A 740 -11.87 2.38 -19.55
C GLY A 740 -13.33 2.11 -19.90
N GLN A 741 -13.62 1.80 -21.17
CA GLN A 741 -14.93 1.29 -21.57
C GLN A 741 -14.81 -0.21 -21.84
N HIS A 742 -15.83 -0.98 -21.45
CA HIS A 742 -15.88 -2.41 -21.78
C HIS A 742 -16.36 -2.58 -23.22
N SER A 743 -15.56 -3.26 -24.04
CA SER A 743 -15.99 -3.72 -25.35
C SER A 743 -16.90 -4.94 -25.25
N ALA A 744 -17.50 -5.38 -26.36
CA ALA A 744 -18.21 -6.66 -26.41
C ALA A 744 -17.29 -7.85 -26.04
N SER A 745 -15.99 -7.75 -26.31
CA SER A 745 -14.97 -8.73 -25.92
C SER A 745 -14.75 -8.75 -24.39
N ASP A 746 -14.72 -7.57 -23.75
CA ASP A 746 -14.60 -7.46 -22.28
C ASP A 746 -15.86 -7.89 -21.54
N ASN A 747 -17.03 -7.66 -22.14
CA ASN A 747 -18.30 -8.19 -21.65
C ASN A 747 -18.27 -9.73 -21.69
N LEU A 748 -17.91 -10.34 -22.82
CA LEU A 748 -17.80 -11.80 -22.95
C LEU A 748 -16.74 -12.40 -21.99
N MET A 749 -15.60 -11.74 -21.78
CA MET A 749 -14.63 -12.12 -20.75
C MET A 749 -15.25 -12.12 -19.35
N SER A 750 -16.09 -11.12 -19.04
CA SER A 750 -16.81 -11.05 -17.76
C SER A 750 -17.79 -12.21 -17.59
N GLU A 751 -18.53 -12.59 -18.64
CA GLU A 751 -19.44 -13.76 -18.61
C GLU A 751 -18.69 -15.07 -18.38
N VAL A 752 -17.50 -15.23 -18.98
CA VAL A 752 -16.63 -16.40 -18.79
C VAL A 752 -16.14 -16.49 -17.34
N LEU A 753 -15.65 -15.39 -16.75
CA LEU A 753 -15.17 -15.41 -15.36
C LEU A 753 -16.31 -15.62 -14.35
N THR A 754 -17.47 -14.97 -14.50
CA THR A 754 -18.59 -15.20 -13.57
C THR A 754 -19.08 -16.64 -13.63
N THR A 755 -19.19 -17.21 -14.84
CA THR A 755 -19.56 -18.62 -15.04
C THR A 755 -18.58 -19.56 -14.32
N TYR A 756 -17.27 -19.38 -14.52
CA TYR A 756 -16.26 -20.28 -13.93
C TYR A 756 -16.14 -20.15 -12.40
N TRP A 757 -16.28 -18.96 -11.82
CA TRP A 757 -16.30 -18.79 -10.36
C TRP A 757 -17.58 -19.40 -9.75
N ALA A 758 -18.74 -19.23 -10.41
CA ALA A 758 -20.00 -19.83 -9.96
C ALA A 758 -20.02 -21.35 -10.10
N ASN A 759 -19.49 -21.90 -11.21
CA ASN A 759 -19.32 -23.32 -11.42
C ASN A 759 -18.41 -23.93 -10.33
N PHE A 760 -17.23 -23.33 -10.10
CA PHE A 760 -16.30 -23.81 -9.07
C PHE A 760 -16.93 -23.77 -7.67
N ALA A 761 -17.67 -22.71 -7.32
CA ALA A 761 -18.38 -22.65 -6.04
C ALA A 761 -19.51 -23.71 -5.92
N ARG A 762 -20.17 -24.03 -7.04
CA ARG A 762 -21.25 -25.03 -7.11
C ARG A 762 -20.75 -26.47 -7.02
N THR A 763 -19.67 -26.82 -7.75
CA THR A 763 -19.20 -28.20 -7.96
C THR A 763 -17.83 -28.47 -7.34
N GLY A 764 -16.88 -27.54 -7.45
CA GLY A 764 -15.45 -27.75 -7.20
C GLY A 764 -14.59 -27.81 -8.46
N ALA A 765 -15.19 -27.64 -9.64
CA ALA A 765 -14.50 -27.51 -10.92
C ALA A 765 -15.05 -26.29 -11.70
N PRO A 766 -14.20 -25.46 -12.32
CA PRO A 766 -14.65 -24.28 -13.07
C PRO A 766 -15.39 -24.63 -14.36
N THR A 767 -14.99 -25.69 -15.07
CA THR A 767 -15.67 -26.17 -16.28
C THR A 767 -16.67 -27.28 -15.96
N VAL A 768 -17.89 -27.16 -16.49
CA VAL A 768 -18.98 -28.14 -16.36
C VAL A 768 -19.56 -28.46 -17.75
N ALA A 769 -19.43 -29.74 -18.14
CA ALA A 769 -19.87 -30.22 -19.45
C ALA A 769 -21.36 -29.92 -19.71
N GLY A 770 -21.65 -29.30 -20.86
CA GLY A 770 -22.99 -28.89 -21.26
C GLY A 770 -23.49 -27.56 -20.65
N VAL A 771 -22.72 -26.94 -19.74
CA VAL A 771 -23.00 -25.62 -19.15
C VAL A 771 -22.03 -24.56 -19.68
N ASP A 772 -20.77 -24.94 -19.94
CA ASP A 772 -19.73 -24.01 -20.38
C ASP A 772 -20.01 -23.38 -21.77
N PRO A 773 -19.54 -22.15 -22.04
CA PRO A 773 -19.60 -21.54 -23.37
C PRO A 773 -18.95 -22.43 -24.44
N SER A 774 -19.69 -22.70 -25.53
CA SER A 774 -19.34 -23.72 -26.50
C SER A 774 -17.98 -23.48 -27.19
N GLY A 775 -17.23 -24.57 -27.38
CA GLY A 775 -15.93 -24.56 -28.07
C GLY A 775 -14.72 -24.21 -27.19
N ARG A 776 -14.89 -23.95 -25.89
CA ARG A 776 -13.76 -23.79 -24.94
C ARG A 776 -13.19 -25.16 -24.51
N PRO A 777 -11.87 -25.27 -24.30
CA PRO A 777 -11.28 -26.48 -23.73
C PRO A 777 -11.68 -26.65 -22.27
N ALA A 778 -11.71 -27.90 -21.80
CA ALA A 778 -11.87 -28.20 -20.38
C ALA A 778 -10.68 -27.68 -19.57
N TRP A 779 -10.94 -27.14 -18.39
CA TRP A 779 -9.91 -26.64 -17.49
C TRP A 779 -9.38 -27.82 -16.66
N THR A 780 -8.27 -28.38 -17.10
CA THR A 780 -7.63 -29.53 -16.43
C THR A 780 -6.92 -29.10 -15.15
N VAL A 781 -6.78 -30.03 -14.20
CA VAL A 781 -5.98 -29.81 -12.99
C VAL A 781 -4.48 -29.74 -13.31
N SER A 782 -3.71 -29.01 -12.49
CA SER A 782 -2.25 -29.02 -12.50
C SER A 782 -1.67 -30.25 -11.79
N SER A 783 -0.40 -30.60 -12.06
CA SER A 783 0.34 -31.63 -11.33
C SER A 783 1.37 -31.01 -10.37
N SER A 784 1.97 -31.84 -9.51
CA SER A 784 3.09 -31.44 -8.65
C SER A 784 4.41 -31.25 -9.41
N GLU A 785 4.53 -31.81 -10.62
CA GLU A 785 5.73 -31.70 -11.45
C GLU A 785 5.69 -30.46 -12.34
N GLN A 786 4.53 -30.17 -12.94
CA GLN A 786 4.33 -29.06 -13.87
C GLN A 786 2.96 -28.42 -13.67
N VAL A 787 2.95 -27.12 -13.45
CA VAL A 787 1.72 -26.32 -13.41
C VAL A 787 1.20 -26.11 -14.83
N ALA A 788 -0.11 -26.32 -15.01
CA ALA A 788 -0.82 -26.12 -16.26
C ALA A 788 -1.82 -24.98 -16.09
N TYR A 789 -1.56 -23.84 -16.72
CA TYR A 789 -2.36 -22.63 -16.59
C TYR A 789 -3.45 -22.57 -17.67
N TYR A 790 -4.71 -22.42 -17.26
CA TYR A 790 -5.80 -22.13 -18.18
C TYR A 790 -5.67 -20.69 -18.70
N ASN A 791 -5.60 -20.51 -20.01
CA ASN A 791 -5.42 -19.21 -20.63
C ASN A 791 -6.76 -18.47 -20.72
N LEU A 792 -7.01 -17.55 -19.77
CA LEU A 792 -8.22 -16.72 -19.76
C LEU A 792 -8.12 -15.65 -20.86
N SER A 793 -8.53 -16.07 -22.06
CA SER A 793 -8.69 -15.28 -23.28
C SER A 793 -10.10 -15.41 -23.84
N VAL A 794 -10.54 -14.43 -24.64
CA VAL A 794 -11.85 -14.45 -25.31
C VAL A 794 -11.88 -15.50 -26.42
N SER A 795 -10.74 -15.78 -27.06
CA SER A 795 -10.57 -16.96 -27.90
C SER A 795 -10.39 -18.23 -27.04
N PRO A 796 -10.90 -19.40 -27.47
CA PRO A 796 -10.62 -20.68 -26.83
C PRO A 796 -9.16 -21.09 -27.11
N LEU A 797 -8.25 -20.74 -26.19
CA LEU A 797 -6.84 -21.10 -26.27
C LEU A 797 -6.54 -22.33 -25.41
N PRO A 798 -5.57 -23.19 -25.80
CA PRO A 798 -5.20 -24.38 -25.03
C PRO A 798 -4.57 -24.02 -23.67
N MET A 799 -4.48 -25.01 -22.79
CA MET A 799 -3.69 -24.93 -21.56
C MET A 799 -2.23 -24.53 -21.86
N LEU A 800 -1.63 -23.76 -20.96
CA LEU A 800 -0.22 -23.35 -20.99
C LEU A 800 0.57 -24.16 -19.94
N PRO A 801 1.18 -25.30 -20.31
CA PRO A 801 2.04 -26.06 -19.42
C PRO A 801 3.38 -25.34 -19.22
N GLY A 802 3.83 -25.23 -17.96
CA GLY A 802 5.18 -24.72 -17.65
C GLY A 802 5.41 -23.23 -17.99
N TYR A 803 4.37 -22.40 -17.90
CA TYR A 803 4.51 -20.94 -18.03
C TYR A 803 5.61 -20.41 -17.09
N ARG A 804 6.62 -19.75 -17.66
CA ARG A 804 7.80 -19.20 -16.95
C ARG A 804 8.54 -20.20 -16.04
N ALA A 805 8.52 -21.49 -16.41
CA ALA A 805 9.14 -22.55 -15.61
C ALA A 805 10.67 -22.43 -15.46
N ARG A 806 11.37 -21.80 -16.42
CA ARG A 806 12.81 -21.50 -16.32
C ARG A 806 13.07 -20.46 -15.24
N GLU A 807 12.25 -19.43 -15.21
CA GLU A 807 12.32 -18.31 -14.28
C GLU A 807 11.94 -18.80 -12.87
N ALA A 808 10.88 -19.60 -12.73
CA ALA A 808 10.53 -20.26 -11.47
C ALA A 808 11.67 -21.14 -10.92
N ALA A 809 12.32 -21.96 -11.77
CA ALA A 809 13.48 -22.77 -11.37
C ALA A 809 14.73 -21.92 -11.04
N PHE A 810 14.88 -20.74 -11.65
CA PHE A 810 15.91 -19.80 -11.22
C PHE A 810 15.66 -19.32 -9.78
N TRP A 811 14.44 -18.87 -9.47
CA TRP A 811 14.12 -18.35 -8.14
C TRP A 811 14.05 -19.44 -7.04
N LEU A 812 13.56 -20.65 -7.36
CA LEU A 812 13.40 -21.75 -6.41
C LEU A 812 14.67 -22.56 -6.19
N ASP A 813 15.40 -22.89 -7.27
CA ASP A 813 16.49 -23.87 -7.23
C ASP A 813 17.87 -23.22 -7.40
N SER A 814 18.00 -22.23 -8.28
CA SER A 814 19.30 -21.66 -8.65
C SER A 814 19.77 -20.54 -7.72
N LEU A 815 18.88 -19.64 -7.32
CA LEU A 815 19.22 -18.47 -6.51
C LEU A 815 19.70 -18.86 -5.09
N PRO A 816 19.11 -19.86 -4.39
CA PRO A 816 19.65 -20.35 -3.12
C PRO A 816 21.05 -20.96 -3.22
N LEU A 817 21.41 -21.55 -4.37
CA LEU A 817 22.77 -22.05 -4.61
C LEU A 817 23.79 -20.91 -4.84
N VAL A 818 23.36 -19.81 -5.46
CA VAL A 818 24.18 -18.57 -5.54
C VAL A 818 24.40 -17.99 -4.15
N GLU A 819 23.38 -18.02 -3.29
CA GLU A 819 23.47 -17.58 -1.89
C GLU A 819 24.48 -18.42 -1.09
N GLU A 820 24.35 -19.75 -1.14
CA GLU A 820 25.24 -20.66 -0.39
C GLU A 820 26.71 -20.52 -0.82
N GLU A 821 26.97 -20.47 -2.13
CA GLU A 821 28.34 -20.40 -2.65
C GLU A 821 28.97 -19.01 -2.45
N ALA A 822 28.16 -17.93 -2.45
CA ALA A 822 28.63 -16.61 -2.03
C ALA A 822 28.94 -16.57 -0.52
N GLY A 823 28.19 -17.30 0.30
CA GLY A 823 28.46 -17.52 1.73
C GLY A 823 29.79 -18.23 1.99
N ARG A 824 30.03 -19.35 1.31
CA ARG A 824 31.31 -20.07 1.34
C ARG A 824 32.47 -19.18 0.88
N SER A 825 32.29 -18.45 -0.22
CA SER A 825 33.27 -17.52 -0.76
C SER A 825 33.62 -16.39 0.22
N TYR A 826 32.63 -15.80 0.89
CA TYR A 826 32.84 -14.76 1.90
C TYR A 826 33.54 -15.30 3.15
N ALA A 827 33.13 -16.47 3.66
CA ALA A 827 33.80 -17.10 4.79
C ALA A 827 35.28 -17.38 4.51
N PHE A 828 35.61 -17.84 3.29
CA PHE A 828 36.99 -18.03 2.84
C PHE A 828 37.77 -16.71 2.76
N GLN A 829 37.16 -15.63 2.25
CA GLN A 829 37.78 -14.30 2.23
C GLN A 829 38.04 -13.78 3.65
N VAL A 830 37.08 -13.87 4.57
CA VAL A 830 37.24 -13.44 5.97
C VAL A 830 38.35 -14.22 6.67
N ALA A 831 38.40 -15.54 6.48
CA ALA A 831 39.49 -16.38 7.00
C ALA A 831 40.85 -15.95 6.43
N THR A 832 40.94 -15.69 5.12
CA THR A 832 42.16 -15.24 4.45
C THR A 832 42.63 -13.87 4.97
N TRP A 833 41.73 -12.88 5.07
CA TRP A 833 42.07 -11.56 5.61
C TRP A 833 42.45 -11.60 7.09
N THR A 834 41.81 -12.46 7.88
CA THR A 834 42.15 -12.66 9.30
C THR A 834 43.53 -13.31 9.44
N LEU A 835 43.85 -14.31 8.61
CA LEU A 835 45.19 -14.91 8.57
C LEU A 835 46.25 -13.87 8.18
N LEU A 836 46.01 -13.07 7.15
CA LEU A 836 46.91 -11.98 6.72
C LEU A 836 47.12 -10.94 7.83
N ALA A 837 46.05 -10.54 8.53
CA ALA A 837 46.14 -9.61 9.66
C ALA A 837 46.92 -10.20 10.83
N LEU A 838 46.73 -11.48 11.17
CA LEU A 838 47.50 -12.18 12.20
C LEU A 838 48.98 -12.30 11.82
N CYS A 839 49.30 -12.63 10.58
CA CYS A 839 50.67 -12.66 10.07
C CYS A 839 51.33 -11.26 10.12
N LEU A 840 50.60 -10.20 9.79
CA LEU A 840 51.09 -8.82 9.87
C LEU A 840 51.35 -8.41 11.34
N LEU A 841 50.43 -8.73 12.25
CA LEU A 841 50.59 -8.49 13.69
C LEU A 841 51.79 -9.26 14.26
N LEU A 842 51.98 -10.51 13.85
CA LEU A 842 53.14 -11.33 14.22
C LEU A 842 54.45 -10.71 13.71
N ALA A 843 54.48 -10.24 12.46
CA ALA A 843 55.65 -9.57 11.89
C ALA A 843 55.98 -8.25 12.59
N VAL A 844 54.98 -7.45 12.95
CA VAL A 844 55.15 -6.22 13.73
C VAL A 844 55.64 -6.52 15.15
N ALA A 845 55.09 -7.55 15.81
CA ALA A 845 55.54 -7.99 17.13
C ALA A 845 56.99 -8.51 17.11
N LEU A 846 57.37 -9.26 16.06
CA LEU A 846 58.74 -9.73 15.86
C LEU A 846 59.71 -8.56 15.61
N ALA A 847 59.33 -7.60 14.77
CA ALA A 847 60.13 -6.39 14.52
C ALA A 847 60.30 -5.55 15.78
N ALA A 848 59.25 -5.39 16.59
CA ALA A 848 59.31 -4.71 17.88
C ALA A 848 60.22 -5.45 18.88
N ALA A 849 60.14 -6.78 18.95
CA ALA A 849 61.02 -7.59 19.80
C ALA A 849 62.50 -7.46 19.37
N VAL A 850 62.79 -7.51 18.07
CA VAL A 850 64.14 -7.27 17.52
C VAL A 850 64.64 -5.85 17.85
N ALA A 851 63.79 -4.83 17.70
CA ALA A 851 64.14 -3.45 18.06
C ALA A 851 64.44 -3.30 19.57
N VAL A 852 63.68 -3.95 20.45
CA VAL A 852 63.94 -3.99 21.90
C VAL A 852 65.26 -4.72 22.22
N CYS A 853 65.57 -5.82 21.54
CA CYS A 853 66.85 -6.53 21.69
C CYS A 853 68.05 -5.68 21.24
N ILE A 854 67.95 -4.97 20.10
CA ILE A 854 68.98 -4.04 19.63
C ILE A 854 69.15 -2.87 20.59
N ALA A 855 68.05 -2.32 21.12
CA ALA A 855 68.08 -1.23 22.11
C ALA A 855 68.72 -1.64 23.44
N ARG A 856 68.53 -2.90 23.88
CA ARG A 856 69.22 -3.48 25.04
C ARG A 856 70.71 -3.72 24.77
N GLY A 857 71.06 -4.41 23.69
CA GLY A 857 72.47 -4.67 23.33
C GLY A 857 73.33 -3.41 23.23
N ARG A 858 72.78 -2.33 22.67
CA ARG A 858 73.41 -0.99 22.64
C ARG A 858 73.57 -0.32 24.01
N LYS A 859 72.78 -0.69 25.00
CA LYS A 859 72.83 -0.16 26.36
C LYS A 859 73.78 -0.97 27.26
N ASP A 860 73.88 -2.26 27.00
CA ASP A 860 74.66 -3.23 27.78
C ASP A 860 76.08 -3.46 27.19
N GLY A 861 76.49 -2.64 26.21
CA GLY A 861 77.85 -2.61 25.66
C GLY A 861 78.23 -3.79 24.75
N TYR A 862 77.25 -4.51 24.20
CA TYR A 862 77.49 -5.71 23.39
C TYR A 862 77.69 -5.40 21.91
N ASP A 863 78.64 -6.12 21.28
CA ASP A 863 78.90 -6.05 19.84
C ASP A 863 77.66 -6.50 19.05
N SER A 864 77.22 -5.65 18.11
CA SER A 864 75.99 -5.86 17.33
C SER A 864 76.09 -7.04 16.35
N ASP A 865 77.29 -7.35 15.86
CA ASP A 865 77.45 -8.32 14.78
C ASP A 865 77.29 -9.77 15.27
N ASP A 866 77.72 -10.07 16.50
CA ASP A 866 77.51 -11.38 17.11
C ASP A 866 76.01 -11.67 17.34
N VAL A 867 75.24 -10.68 17.82
CA VAL A 867 73.79 -10.81 18.03
C VAL A 867 73.06 -11.07 16.71
N ILE A 868 73.38 -10.31 15.66
CA ILE A 868 72.80 -10.52 14.33
C ILE A 868 73.19 -11.89 13.77
N SER A 869 74.44 -12.32 13.97
CA SER A 869 74.91 -13.66 13.54
C SER A 869 74.19 -14.81 14.26
N LYS A 870 73.77 -14.61 15.51
CA LYS A 870 73.05 -15.60 16.32
C LYS A 870 71.58 -15.69 15.93
N VAL A 871 70.92 -14.55 15.68
CA VAL A 871 69.55 -14.52 15.13
C VAL A 871 69.51 -15.17 13.74
N MET A 872 70.44 -14.80 12.84
CA MET A 872 70.56 -15.40 11.51
C MET A 872 70.81 -16.93 11.55
N ARG A 873 71.61 -17.42 12.51
CA ARG A 873 71.81 -18.87 12.72
C ARG A 873 70.53 -19.55 13.23
N SER A 874 69.84 -18.96 14.20
CA SER A 874 68.60 -19.50 14.76
C SER A 874 67.49 -19.62 13.71
N VAL A 875 67.31 -18.58 12.88
CA VAL A 875 66.34 -18.58 11.77
C VAL A 875 66.69 -19.63 10.71
N ARG A 876 67.98 -19.83 10.40
CA ARG A 876 68.40 -20.90 9.47
C ARG A 876 68.15 -22.31 10.02
N SER A 877 68.26 -22.53 11.33
CA SER A 877 67.90 -23.81 11.95
C SER A 877 66.40 -24.07 12.06
N SER A 878 65.54 -23.05 11.95
CA SER A 878 64.08 -23.18 12.02
C SER A 878 63.39 -23.19 10.64
N THR A 879 64.15 -23.26 9.54
CA THR A 879 63.62 -23.29 8.16
C THR A 879 63.94 -24.58 7.41
N THR A 880 64.40 -25.62 8.12
CA THR A 880 64.73 -26.95 7.57
C THR A 880 64.19 -28.08 8.44
N GLY A 881 62.97 -27.92 8.95
CA GLY A 881 62.19 -28.93 9.68
C GLY A 881 60.74 -28.90 9.21
#